data_AF-A0ABD2M249-F1
#
_entry.id   AF-A0ABD2M249-F1
#
_cell.length_a   1.000
_cell.length_b   1.000
_cell.length_c   1.000
_cell.angle_alpha   90.00
_cell.angle_beta   90.00
_cell.angle_gamma   90.00
#
_symmetry.space_group_name_H-M   'P 1'
#
loop_
_entity.id
_entity.type
_entity.pdbx_description
1 polymer ?
#
loop_
_entity_poly.entity_id
_entity_poly.type
_entity_poly.pdbx_seq_one_letter_code
_entity_poly.pdbx_strand_id
1 'polypeptide(L)'
;MQSSDTSTDERNSPPDSSAADGVEQPKNESADGFRLSPPPTTATATMPTMVTPADGGQIKKQKPKSLSPWAIALFGAVALILAFGILGVSIATLIRTFQNGQNNEMPGTTTASPPTVTPTPSAMTTTTTTSAAPTTLSPLEELHIPEPAKMQKDENSEEYQAYSNFTERLTKSLNLSQSPCDNFYEYACGNFKGPISFDQLTVQNVKTFVGLVEDERYSKNPKLPLPVKQSIQFYQKCVGAMSDWSAEVGDGSRLRKKMIMLENLLDGVPFPAVSAKTQLNMMERPSIDTLSIALGYLSNDEGVNTFVSVGVSTNWLEPHGEHPYTLHFDQARLLLPTNYYLKAWENVRAMLHANLVSSLKAYAKFAGANVTNEQIDADAREVMDMELTIATNLLKAPDQRRKFAPQSNTYTFEKADKEMGEYLDFGLFAFWALKVPEGVDPAQIEPFYIHEPKVIKSTMQFLDKISPRTLYNYLYIRLLSANLNYLPVSHRLGKIPGLLSARGIGIPTLDDGGIIENPWPYDQDGLEFGGPEGRNRAMCASINAQYFTYANARIFLDAQLPEKEQRTKLRENLRTMVAGVVDSFRGMVAQLDWMSSEAKRASFLKMDNLVTNLAWPDFVEDDAALSAFYSPLAFREEDTFTQMKDKLRDFWTNSQAERLFFANDTDRLDFGIPSIVNAWYSSSRNSITFPLGILSKPFYDPNFPASVNYGALGVIAGHELSHGFDDEGIQWDGTGTLRGWMDAASEANFEQMAQCVVDEYAQFEPLSGMHIDGTMTQGENIADNGGIRAAFRAFQTHVGLFGPDPRLPHELFGQFSHQQLFFLSFAQIWCQSPPDPQEQFFNLLVNPHSPAKYRILGSLQNFPAFRQAFHCAADTNYSPKTHCNVWESESAPAAIGVVPPTPNTPKPLNIPTQPIESNDKFKRAAELFEHSVDTRHDPCESFYEYSCGRFSNNEQTNFGAAQGKAFDALLDGLSEPIDAAVDIRPVVLVKQLFQQCKNTIPKWRIWTHGAVRARHALEKFRMATELDFPLFQRKSAIPTWPNAAKLGNALGYLSGVEGVDTLLTTFVDVDWMEPQNADGQTFRLHFDQASLALPRPYYVGKAWELVKEAYRTEIGELFTDYAKATGLKMKQNLWTVGKEIMELEWTIANKLMKAENERRQ
;
A
#
# COMPACT_ATOMS: atom_id res chain seq x y z
N MET A 1 -13.58 -51.07 25.16
CA MET A 1 -13.11 -52.32 24.52
C MET A 1 -11.76 -51.98 23.89
N GLN A 2 -10.67 -52.53 24.44
CA GLN A 2 -9.92 -53.69 23.89
C GLN A 2 -9.06 -53.32 22.66
N SER A 3 -7.75 -53.63 22.62
CA SER A 3 -6.90 -54.23 23.67
C SER A 3 -5.39 -54.09 23.37
N SER A 4 -4.59 -54.39 24.42
CA SER A 4 -3.33 -55.17 24.40
C SER A 4 -2.04 -54.62 23.76
N ASP A 5 -0.82 -54.85 24.27
CA ASP A 5 -0.26 -55.32 25.58
C ASP A 5 1.31 -55.29 25.48
N THR A 6 2.19 -55.48 26.49
CA THR A 6 2.14 -55.73 27.95
C THR A 6 3.49 -55.33 28.61
N SER A 7 3.49 -54.87 29.87
CA SER A 7 4.51 -55.16 30.94
C SER A 7 5.97 -54.61 30.79
N THR A 8 6.85 -54.54 31.82
CA THR A 8 6.88 -55.01 33.25
C THR A 8 7.66 -54.03 34.18
N ASP A 9 7.14 -53.82 35.41
CA ASP A 9 7.81 -53.91 36.74
C ASP A 9 9.06 -53.05 37.15
N GLU A 10 9.36 -52.74 38.44
CA GLU A 10 8.58 -52.70 39.71
C GLU A 10 9.30 -51.89 40.85
N ARG A 11 8.49 -51.46 41.86
CA ARG A 11 8.75 -51.27 43.33
C ARG A 11 10.16 -50.92 43.89
N ASN A 12 10.25 -49.83 44.69
CA ASN A 12 10.35 -49.85 46.18
C ASN A 12 10.59 -48.46 46.83
N SER A 13 10.61 -48.38 48.18
CA SER A 13 10.69 -47.15 49.00
C SER A 13 11.64 -47.34 50.24
N PRO A 14 11.83 -46.37 51.19
CA PRO A 14 13.08 -46.18 51.96
C PRO A 14 13.18 -46.96 53.30
N PRO A 15 14.23 -46.76 54.13
CA PRO A 15 14.08 -45.83 55.28
C PRO A 15 15.37 -45.13 55.83
N ASP A 16 15.17 -44.28 56.86
CA ASP A 16 16.06 -44.00 58.03
C ASP A 16 17.39 -43.18 57.91
N SER A 17 17.88 -42.44 58.93
CA SER A 17 17.40 -42.16 60.32
C SER A 17 18.09 -40.93 60.99
N SER A 18 17.71 -40.59 62.25
CA SER A 18 18.28 -39.63 63.24
C SER A 18 17.95 -38.12 63.04
N ALA A 19 17.48 -37.29 64.00
CA ALA A 19 17.32 -37.28 65.48
C ALA A 19 18.62 -37.03 66.30
N ALA A 20 18.71 -36.19 67.36
CA ALA A 20 17.87 -35.14 67.99
C ALA A 20 18.82 -34.23 68.85
N ASP A 21 18.48 -33.30 69.77
CA ASP A 21 17.23 -32.81 70.43
C ASP A 21 17.49 -31.41 71.11
N GLY A 22 16.47 -30.76 71.70
CA GLY A 22 16.59 -29.60 72.64
C GLY A 22 15.69 -28.37 72.29
N VAL A 23 14.62 -28.00 73.00
CA VAL A 23 14.43 -27.54 74.42
C VAL A 23 14.92 -26.08 74.62
N GLU A 24 14.13 -25.06 75.03
CA GLU A 24 12.70 -25.01 75.44
C GLU A 24 12.04 -23.59 75.36
N GLN A 25 10.75 -23.53 74.96
CA GLN A 25 9.64 -22.66 75.45
C GLN A 25 9.61 -21.09 75.28
N PRO A 26 8.41 -20.43 75.41
CA PRO A 26 8.05 -19.24 74.62
C PRO A 26 7.53 -18.00 75.41
N LYS A 27 6.99 -16.97 74.71
CA LYS A 27 5.82 -16.18 75.17
C LYS A 27 5.09 -15.36 74.08
N ASN A 28 3.89 -14.88 74.43
CA ASN A 28 2.90 -14.14 73.63
C ASN A 28 2.95 -12.61 73.89
N GLU A 29 1.98 -11.88 73.31
CA GLU A 29 1.50 -10.52 73.65
C GLU A 29 2.33 -9.33 73.13
N SER A 30 1.79 -8.11 72.91
CA SER A 30 0.55 -7.68 72.19
C SER A 30 0.43 -6.14 72.27
N ALA A 31 0.01 -5.48 71.18
CA ALA A 31 -0.65 -4.15 71.08
C ALA A 31 -0.10 -2.90 71.83
N ASP A 32 0.04 -1.80 71.06
CA ASP A 32 -0.15 -0.36 71.39
C ASP A 32 0.57 0.35 72.57
N GLY A 33 1.15 1.55 72.31
CA GLY A 33 1.27 2.55 73.39
C GLY A 33 2.29 3.71 73.32
N PHE A 34 2.09 4.71 72.45
CA PHE A 34 2.33 6.17 72.70
C PHE A 34 3.73 6.82 73.01
N ARG A 35 3.91 8.00 72.36
CA ARG A 35 4.41 9.33 72.86
C ARG A 35 5.88 9.81 72.73
N LEU A 36 6.03 10.76 71.78
CA LEU A 36 6.66 12.10 71.86
C LEU A 36 8.19 12.32 71.72
N SER A 37 8.49 13.35 70.91
CA SER A 37 9.78 14.01 70.60
C SER A 37 10.20 15.06 71.69
N PRO A 38 11.34 15.84 71.63
CA PRO A 38 11.80 16.66 70.48
C PRO A 38 13.38 16.79 70.37
N PRO A 39 14.09 17.88 69.93
CA PRO A 39 15.33 17.77 69.12
C PRO A 39 16.61 18.45 69.69
N PRO A 40 17.78 18.37 69.01
CA PRO A 40 18.42 19.54 68.31
C PRO A 40 19.10 19.16 66.96
N THR A 41 19.21 19.96 65.87
CA THR A 41 19.98 21.22 65.57
C THR A 41 21.52 21.12 65.79
N THR A 42 22.45 21.57 64.92
CA THR A 42 22.39 22.46 63.71
C THR A 42 23.70 22.51 62.88
N ALA A 43 23.61 22.95 61.60
CA ALA A 43 24.58 23.81 60.84
C ALA A 43 25.99 23.28 60.44
N THR A 44 26.72 23.75 59.39
CA THR A 44 26.55 24.58 58.14
C THR A 44 27.81 24.30 57.26
N ALA A 45 28.13 24.81 56.05
CA ALA A 45 27.86 26.03 55.25
C ALA A 45 28.39 25.79 53.79
N THR A 46 28.34 26.62 52.72
CA THR A 46 27.53 27.76 52.18
C THR A 46 28.04 28.08 50.75
N MET A 47 27.22 28.66 49.85
CA MET A 47 27.67 29.24 48.56
C MET A 47 27.97 30.76 48.65
N PRO A 48 28.78 31.35 47.74
CA PRO A 48 29.17 32.77 47.79
C PRO A 48 28.27 33.76 47.02
N THR A 49 27.96 34.84 47.73
CA THR A 49 27.20 36.06 47.44
C THR A 49 27.71 37.04 46.36
N MET A 50 26.81 37.91 45.87
CA MET A 50 26.99 39.38 45.83
C MET A 50 25.70 40.06 46.34
N VAL A 51 25.69 40.79 47.48
CA VAL A 51 26.01 42.22 47.71
C VAL A 51 24.89 43.21 47.34
N THR A 52 24.47 44.03 48.32
CA THR A 52 23.62 45.24 48.21
C THR A 52 24.22 46.37 49.06
N PRO A 53 23.97 47.66 48.70
CA PRO A 53 23.17 48.56 49.57
C PRO A 53 22.32 49.58 48.72
N ALA A 54 21.51 50.51 49.23
CA ALA A 54 21.24 51.03 50.58
C ALA A 54 19.78 51.55 50.74
N ASP A 55 19.38 51.79 52.00
CA ASP A 55 18.44 52.82 52.52
C ASP A 55 17.03 53.08 51.90
N GLY A 56 16.01 52.68 52.66
CA GLY A 56 15.40 53.62 53.62
C GLY A 56 14.22 54.50 53.19
N GLY A 57 12.98 54.05 53.46
CA GLY A 57 11.79 54.92 53.44
C GLY A 57 10.51 54.22 53.95
N GLN A 58 9.77 54.84 54.88
CA GLN A 58 8.43 54.37 55.29
C GLN A 58 7.33 54.98 54.41
N ILE A 59 6.17 54.32 54.33
CA ILE A 59 4.84 54.96 54.46
C ILE A 59 3.72 53.92 54.63
N LYS A 60 2.66 54.26 55.38
CA LYS A 60 1.40 53.48 55.48
C LYS A 60 0.32 54.05 54.56
N LYS A 61 -0.43 53.15 53.91
CA LYS A 61 -1.79 53.33 53.34
C LYS A 61 -2.10 54.66 52.60
N GLN A 62 -2.33 54.56 51.29
CA GLN A 62 -3.45 55.28 50.66
C GLN A 62 -4.06 54.51 49.47
N LYS A 63 -5.26 54.94 49.03
CA LYS A 63 -6.09 54.24 48.03
C LYS A 63 -5.63 54.54 46.60
N PRO A 64 -5.71 53.58 45.65
CA PRO A 64 -5.88 53.90 44.25
C PRO A 64 -7.26 54.54 44.03
N LYS A 65 -7.34 55.57 43.18
CA LYS A 65 -8.59 56.20 42.74
C LYS A 65 -8.70 56.14 41.22
N SER A 66 -9.82 55.58 40.74
CA SER A 66 -10.53 55.96 39.50
C SER A 66 -9.75 56.35 38.23
N LEU A 67 -9.77 55.46 37.24
CA LEU A 67 -9.76 55.75 35.80
C LEU A 67 -10.90 54.91 35.17
N SER A 68 -11.71 55.37 34.21
CA SER A 68 -12.14 56.74 33.87
C SER A 68 -13.62 56.67 33.37
N PRO A 69 -14.39 57.78 33.31
CA PRO A 69 -15.86 57.70 33.19
C PRO A 69 -16.43 57.07 31.90
N TRP A 70 -15.62 56.87 30.85
CA TRP A 70 -16.11 56.41 29.54
C TRP A 70 -16.22 54.88 29.40
N ALA A 71 -15.47 54.10 30.19
CA ALA A 71 -15.50 52.64 30.12
C ALA A 71 -16.80 52.02 30.68
N ILE A 72 -17.43 52.68 31.66
CA ILE A 72 -18.61 52.18 32.37
C ILE A 72 -19.91 52.45 31.58
N ALA A 73 -19.91 53.44 30.68
CA ALA A 73 -21.07 53.77 29.85
C ALA A 73 -21.35 52.75 28.73
N LEU A 74 -20.34 52.02 28.26
CA LEU A 74 -20.49 51.06 27.14
C LEU A 74 -20.95 49.68 27.61
N PHE A 75 -20.37 49.15 28.69
CA PHE A 75 -20.72 47.82 29.20
C PHE A 75 -22.09 47.77 29.92
N GLY A 76 -22.56 48.90 30.47
CA GLY A 76 -23.90 49.00 31.04
C GLY A 76 -25.05 48.96 30.00
N ALA A 77 -24.75 49.22 28.71
CA ALA A 77 -25.76 49.26 27.65
C ALA A 77 -25.97 47.91 26.95
N VAL A 78 -24.91 47.12 26.77
CA VAL A 78 -24.98 45.83 26.03
C VAL A 78 -25.57 44.71 26.89
N ALA A 79 -25.18 44.64 28.17
CA ALA A 79 -25.65 43.60 29.10
C ALA A 79 -27.16 43.68 29.43
N LEU A 80 -27.80 44.83 29.18
CA LEU A 80 -29.25 45.03 29.38
C LEU A 80 -30.08 44.88 28.09
N ILE A 81 -29.45 44.87 26.91
CA ILE A 81 -30.12 44.57 25.64
C ILE A 81 -30.19 43.06 25.41
N LEU A 82 -29.15 42.31 25.77
CA LEU A 82 -29.12 40.84 25.64
C LEU A 82 -30.03 40.11 26.66
N ALA A 83 -30.48 40.78 27.73
CA ALA A 83 -31.37 40.20 28.74
C ALA A 83 -32.88 40.28 28.39
N PHE A 84 -33.27 41.06 27.38
CA PHE A 84 -34.67 41.18 26.91
C PHE A 84 -34.82 41.11 25.37
N GLY A 85 -33.74 40.92 24.63
CA GLY A 85 -33.74 40.78 23.16
C GLY A 85 -34.27 39.44 22.62
N ILE A 86 -34.65 38.48 23.48
CA ILE A 86 -35.11 37.13 23.10
C ILE A 86 -36.60 36.94 23.49
N LEU A 87 -37.44 37.95 23.24
CA LEU A 87 -38.90 37.83 23.41
C LEU A 87 -39.72 38.86 22.60
N GLY A 88 -39.53 38.88 21.28
CA GLY A 88 -40.37 39.67 20.37
C GLY A 88 -39.92 39.62 18.91
N VAL A 89 -40.85 39.35 17.98
CA VAL A 89 -40.64 39.29 16.52
C VAL A 89 -39.53 38.31 16.10
N SER A 90 -39.84 37.04 15.85
CA SER A 90 -40.51 36.69 14.58
C SER A 90 -41.49 35.51 14.67
N ILE A 91 -42.35 35.50 15.71
CA ILE A 91 -43.52 34.61 15.80
C ILE A 91 -44.60 35.11 14.82
N ALA A 92 -44.34 34.96 13.52
CA ALA A 92 -45.23 35.35 12.43
C ALA A 92 -45.12 34.41 11.21
N THR A 93 -43.91 33.90 10.93
CA THR A 93 -43.66 33.02 9.77
C THR A 93 -43.68 31.53 10.14
N LEU A 94 -43.30 31.16 11.37
CA LEU A 94 -43.22 29.76 11.81
C LEU A 94 -44.58 29.11 12.15
N ILE A 95 -45.66 29.90 12.26
CA ILE A 95 -47.00 29.38 12.60
C ILE A 95 -47.70 28.72 11.39
N ARG A 96 -47.24 28.94 10.15
CA ARG A 96 -47.97 28.51 8.95
C ARG A 96 -47.59 27.13 8.40
N THR A 97 -46.57 26.46 8.94
CA THR A 97 -46.10 25.14 8.48
C THR A 97 -46.20 24.01 9.51
N PHE A 98 -46.45 24.31 10.79
CA PHE A 98 -46.56 23.32 11.87
C PHE A 98 -47.97 23.18 12.49
N GLN A 99 -49.03 23.49 11.72
CA GLN A 99 -50.44 23.32 12.14
C GLN A 99 -51.27 22.32 11.30
N ASN A 100 -50.65 21.62 10.35
CA ASN A 100 -51.25 20.47 9.66
C ASN A 100 -50.26 19.29 9.72
N GLY A 101 -50.59 18.18 10.40
CA GLY A 101 -49.74 16.99 10.31
C GLY A 101 -49.99 15.84 11.28
N GLN A 102 -50.31 16.09 12.56
CA GLN A 102 -50.58 15.03 13.53
C GLN A 102 -51.74 15.36 14.48
N ASN A 103 -52.75 14.50 14.47
CA ASN A 103 -53.46 14.04 15.67
C ASN A 103 -54.46 12.92 15.32
N ASN A 104 -54.22 11.74 15.92
CA ASN A 104 -55.19 10.77 16.47
C ASN A 104 -55.15 9.34 15.93
N GLU A 105 -55.43 8.43 16.86
CA GLU A 105 -55.37 6.97 16.74
C GLU A 105 -56.74 6.36 16.33
N MET A 106 -56.74 5.04 16.12
CA MET A 106 -57.93 4.18 15.94
C MET A 106 -58.79 4.11 17.22
N PRO A 107 -60.02 3.52 17.24
CA PRO A 107 -60.68 2.66 16.23
C PRO A 107 -62.18 2.95 15.95
N GLY A 108 -62.81 2.17 15.04
CA GLY A 108 -64.27 1.99 15.03
C GLY A 108 -64.91 1.63 13.68
N THR A 109 -65.74 0.57 13.65
CA THR A 109 -66.49 0.13 12.46
C THR A 109 -67.85 0.81 12.30
N THR A 110 -68.27 1.19 11.08
CA THR A 110 -69.45 0.60 10.39
C THR A 110 -69.75 1.18 8.98
N THR A 111 -70.29 0.29 8.14
CA THR A 111 -70.95 0.41 6.82
C THR A 111 -71.57 1.74 6.34
N ALA A 112 -71.28 2.13 5.08
CA ALA A 112 -72.30 2.52 4.05
C ALA A 112 -71.70 2.63 2.62
N SER A 113 -72.48 2.25 1.59
CA SER A 113 -72.33 2.65 0.17
C SER A 113 -73.40 3.73 -0.14
N PRO A 114 -73.47 4.46 -1.30
CA PRO A 114 -73.29 4.03 -2.72
C PRO A 114 -72.60 5.15 -3.57
N PRO A 115 -72.82 5.38 -4.91
CA PRO A 115 -73.51 4.60 -5.95
C PRO A 115 -72.73 4.39 -7.28
N THR A 116 -73.31 3.56 -8.16
CA THR A 116 -72.85 3.27 -9.54
C THR A 116 -73.65 4.06 -10.57
N VAL A 117 -73.03 4.55 -11.66
CA VAL A 117 -73.73 5.01 -12.88
C VAL A 117 -72.96 4.57 -14.14
N THR A 118 -73.70 4.10 -15.15
CA THR A 118 -73.22 3.56 -16.43
C THR A 118 -73.28 4.57 -17.58
N PRO A 119 -72.49 4.38 -18.66
CA PRO A 119 -72.83 4.88 -20.00
C PRO A 119 -73.11 3.75 -21.01
N THR A 120 -73.84 4.05 -22.09
CA THR A 120 -74.18 3.13 -23.20
C THR A 120 -74.57 3.98 -24.46
N PRO A 121 -74.78 3.43 -25.68
CA PRO A 121 -73.73 3.35 -26.69
C PRO A 121 -74.07 4.07 -28.03
N SER A 122 -73.24 3.83 -29.06
CA SER A 122 -73.42 4.11 -30.50
C SER A 122 -72.66 5.34 -31.04
N ALA A 123 -72.10 5.34 -32.26
CA ALA A 123 -71.71 4.25 -33.17
C ALA A 123 -70.89 4.83 -34.35
N MET A 124 -69.99 4.06 -34.97
CA MET A 124 -69.89 3.97 -36.44
C MET A 124 -68.94 2.87 -36.95
N THR A 125 -69.43 2.15 -37.98
CA THR A 125 -68.73 1.49 -39.10
C THR A 125 -67.55 0.54 -38.86
N THR A 126 -67.76 -0.73 -39.16
CA THR A 126 -66.72 -1.76 -39.37
C THR A 126 -66.07 -1.69 -40.75
N THR A 127 -64.75 -1.90 -40.81
CA THR A 127 -64.06 -2.39 -42.02
C THR A 127 -63.08 -3.49 -41.63
N THR A 128 -63.16 -4.65 -42.27
CA THR A 128 -62.37 -5.84 -41.93
C THR A 128 -61.18 -6.05 -42.85
N THR A 129 -59.97 -6.16 -42.29
CA THR A 129 -58.81 -6.74 -43.00
C THR A 129 -57.93 -7.55 -42.04
N THR A 130 -57.97 -8.87 -42.22
CA THR A 130 -56.89 -9.86 -42.01
C THR A 130 -55.85 -9.62 -40.91
N SER A 131 -55.91 -10.50 -39.90
CA SER A 131 -54.82 -10.81 -38.95
C SER A 131 -53.42 -10.86 -39.59
N ALA A 132 -52.48 -10.17 -38.94
CA ALA A 132 -51.07 -10.53 -38.90
C ALA A 132 -50.73 -11.02 -37.47
N ALA A 133 -49.67 -11.81 -37.32
CA ALA A 133 -49.21 -12.28 -36.02
C ALA A 133 -48.57 -11.15 -35.18
N PRO A 134 -48.52 -11.24 -33.84
CA PRO A 134 -47.85 -10.25 -33.02
C PRO A 134 -46.35 -10.23 -33.33
N THR A 135 -45.83 -9.07 -33.75
CA THR A 135 -44.39 -8.82 -33.80
C THR A 135 -43.88 -8.79 -32.37
N THR A 136 -43.01 -9.73 -31.99
CA THR A 136 -42.31 -9.67 -30.71
C THR A 136 -41.30 -8.52 -30.77
N LEU A 137 -41.64 -7.43 -30.09
CA LEU A 137 -40.73 -6.31 -29.86
C LEU A 137 -39.52 -6.76 -29.02
N SER A 138 -38.42 -6.03 -29.09
CA SER A 138 -37.25 -6.25 -28.24
C SER A 138 -37.50 -5.77 -26.80
N PRO A 139 -36.77 -6.29 -25.78
CA PRO A 139 -36.99 -5.89 -24.38
C PRO A 139 -36.73 -4.40 -24.10
N LEU A 140 -35.96 -3.71 -24.96
CA LEU A 140 -35.73 -2.26 -24.87
C LEU A 140 -36.97 -1.45 -25.28
N GLU A 141 -37.80 -1.99 -26.18
CA GLU A 141 -39.02 -1.34 -26.66
C GLU A 141 -40.17 -1.44 -25.63
N GLU A 142 -40.21 -2.46 -24.76
CA GLU A 142 -41.17 -2.51 -23.65
C GLU A 142 -40.95 -1.35 -22.66
N LEU A 143 -39.70 -1.01 -22.35
CA LEU A 143 -39.33 0.10 -21.47
C LEU A 143 -39.30 1.49 -22.15
N HIS A 144 -39.48 1.56 -23.48
CA HIS A 144 -39.43 2.79 -24.27
C HIS A 144 -38.13 3.62 -24.11
N ILE A 145 -37.02 3.00 -23.70
CA ILE A 145 -35.73 3.69 -23.54
C ILE A 145 -35.17 4.00 -24.94
N PRO A 146 -34.92 5.29 -25.28
CA PRO A 146 -34.48 5.65 -26.63
C PRO A 146 -33.03 5.22 -26.90
N GLU A 147 -32.74 4.97 -28.17
CA GLU A 147 -31.37 4.70 -28.64
C GLU A 147 -30.41 5.87 -28.34
N PRO A 148 -29.19 5.61 -27.82
CA PRO A 148 -28.19 6.65 -27.53
C PRO A 148 -27.92 7.56 -28.74
N ALA A 149 -28.17 8.86 -28.56
CA ALA A 149 -28.00 9.88 -29.59
C ALA A 149 -26.52 10.03 -30.01
N LYS A 150 -26.25 10.61 -31.18
CA LYS A 150 -24.87 11.00 -31.52
C LYS A 150 -24.53 12.33 -30.86
N MET A 151 -23.42 12.38 -30.12
CA MET A 151 -22.83 13.62 -29.60
C MET A 151 -22.66 14.65 -30.74
N GLN A 152 -23.12 15.89 -30.51
CA GLN A 152 -22.98 16.96 -31.49
C GLN A 152 -21.58 17.56 -31.42
N LYS A 153 -20.96 17.83 -32.58
CA LYS A 153 -19.63 18.42 -32.62
C LYS A 153 -19.68 19.94 -32.41
N ASP A 154 -19.42 20.37 -31.18
CA ASP A 154 -19.02 21.74 -30.85
C ASP A 154 -17.73 21.70 -30.02
N GLU A 155 -16.62 22.17 -30.60
CA GLU A 155 -15.31 22.17 -29.94
C GLU A 155 -15.24 23.13 -28.74
N ASN A 156 -16.23 24.01 -28.56
CA ASN A 156 -16.35 24.93 -27.42
C ASN A 156 -17.20 24.37 -26.26
N SER A 157 -17.91 23.25 -26.46
CA SER A 157 -18.71 22.62 -25.41
C SER A 157 -17.83 21.84 -24.44
N GLU A 158 -17.95 22.12 -23.13
CA GLU A 158 -17.25 21.37 -22.07
C GLU A 158 -17.58 19.87 -22.12
N GLU A 159 -18.83 19.52 -22.49
CA GLU A 159 -19.29 18.14 -22.65
C GLU A 159 -18.58 17.47 -23.84
N TYR A 160 -18.58 18.10 -25.01
CA TYR A 160 -17.87 17.57 -26.17
C TYR A 160 -16.37 17.41 -25.89
N GLN A 161 -15.76 18.36 -25.18
CA GLN A 161 -14.37 18.28 -24.74
C GLN A 161 -14.15 17.13 -23.75
N ALA A 162 -15.01 16.95 -22.75
CA ALA A 162 -14.90 15.86 -21.78
C ALA A 162 -15.02 14.48 -22.48
N TYR A 163 -16.01 14.29 -23.33
CA TYR A 163 -16.18 13.08 -24.14
C TYR A 163 -14.97 12.84 -25.07
N SER A 164 -14.40 13.90 -25.66
CA SER A 164 -13.20 13.81 -26.50
C SER A 164 -11.94 13.44 -25.70
N ASN A 165 -11.77 13.94 -24.47
CA ASN A 165 -10.67 13.57 -23.58
C ASN A 165 -10.71 12.08 -23.23
N PHE A 166 -11.89 11.53 -22.88
CA PHE A 166 -12.03 10.10 -22.61
C PHE A 166 -11.79 9.26 -23.88
N THR A 167 -12.30 9.71 -25.02
CA THR A 167 -12.02 9.11 -26.34
C THR A 167 -10.51 9.05 -26.62
N GLU A 168 -9.77 10.14 -26.40
CA GLU A 168 -8.32 10.18 -26.60
C GLU A 168 -7.56 9.24 -25.65
N ARG A 169 -8.01 9.10 -24.40
CA ARG A 169 -7.46 8.12 -23.45
C ARG A 169 -7.63 6.71 -23.99
N LEU A 170 -8.81 6.34 -24.47
CA LEU A 170 -9.07 5.03 -25.11
C LEU A 170 -8.19 4.81 -26.36
N THR A 171 -7.96 5.84 -27.20
CA THR A 171 -7.02 5.74 -28.35
C THR A 171 -5.60 5.34 -27.91
N LYS A 172 -5.18 5.78 -26.72
CA LYS A 172 -3.82 5.57 -26.18
C LYS A 172 -3.65 4.27 -25.41
N SER A 173 -4.73 3.69 -24.86
CA SER A 173 -4.68 2.53 -23.96
C SER A 173 -5.17 1.22 -24.58
N LEU A 174 -6.21 1.27 -25.43
CA LEU A 174 -6.85 0.08 -25.99
C LEU A 174 -5.92 -0.70 -26.92
N ASN A 175 -5.77 -2.01 -26.69
CA ASN A 175 -5.11 -2.93 -27.60
C ASN A 175 -6.14 -3.86 -28.27
N LEU A 176 -6.71 -3.38 -29.38
CA LEU A 176 -7.75 -4.07 -30.15
C LEU A 176 -7.27 -5.36 -30.88
N SER A 177 -6.00 -5.76 -30.71
CA SER A 177 -5.53 -7.10 -31.12
C SER A 177 -5.91 -8.19 -30.11
N GLN A 178 -6.30 -7.80 -28.89
CA GLN A 178 -6.66 -8.72 -27.82
C GLN A 178 -8.17 -8.94 -27.76
N SER A 179 -8.57 -10.09 -27.22
CA SER A 179 -9.96 -10.39 -26.91
C SER A 179 -10.30 -9.86 -25.50
N PRO A 180 -11.39 -9.07 -25.34
CA PRO A 180 -11.82 -8.61 -24.03
C PRO A 180 -12.23 -9.76 -23.10
N CYS A 181 -12.62 -10.92 -23.65
CA CYS A 181 -13.06 -12.08 -22.89
C CYS A 181 -11.91 -12.95 -22.37
N ASP A 182 -10.74 -12.86 -22.99
CA ASP A 182 -9.57 -13.68 -22.67
C ASP A 182 -8.52 -12.90 -21.88
N ASN A 183 -8.37 -11.59 -22.16
CA ASN A 183 -7.51 -10.70 -21.39
C ASN A 183 -8.00 -9.24 -21.41
N PHE A 184 -8.98 -8.91 -20.56
CA PHE A 184 -9.51 -7.53 -20.51
C PHE A 184 -8.48 -6.49 -20.08
N TYR A 185 -7.51 -6.84 -19.20
CA TYR A 185 -6.42 -5.93 -18.85
C TYR A 185 -5.59 -5.54 -20.09
N GLU A 186 -5.11 -6.50 -20.86
CA GLU A 186 -4.34 -6.19 -22.07
C GLU A 186 -5.22 -5.53 -23.15
N TYR A 187 -6.50 -5.91 -23.28
CA TYR A 187 -7.44 -5.22 -24.16
C TYR A 187 -7.62 -3.74 -23.79
N ALA A 188 -7.78 -3.43 -22.50
CA ALA A 188 -8.05 -2.08 -22.02
C ALA A 188 -6.80 -1.20 -21.81
N CYS A 189 -5.65 -1.82 -21.52
CA CYS A 189 -4.44 -1.14 -21.07
C CYS A 189 -3.16 -1.52 -21.85
N GLY A 190 -3.17 -2.52 -22.73
CA GLY A 190 -1.95 -3.08 -23.33
C GLY A 190 -1.13 -2.08 -24.15
N ASN A 191 -1.76 -1.05 -24.73
CA ASN A 191 -1.06 0.04 -25.43
C ASN A 191 -0.64 1.20 -24.50
N PHE A 192 -1.17 1.28 -23.28
CA PHE A 192 -0.86 2.32 -22.31
C PHE A 192 0.60 2.22 -21.83
N LYS A 193 1.29 3.36 -21.75
CA LYS A 193 2.69 3.47 -21.29
C LYS A 193 2.81 4.68 -20.35
N GLY A 194 2.59 4.46 -19.07
CA GLY A 194 2.57 5.50 -18.04
C GLY A 194 2.31 4.95 -16.63
N PRO A 195 2.43 5.78 -15.58
CA PRO A 195 2.09 5.40 -14.21
C PRO A 195 0.57 5.30 -14.02
N ILE A 196 0.12 4.76 -12.88
CA ILE A 196 -1.30 4.54 -12.60
C ILE A 196 -2.05 5.88 -12.42
N SER A 197 -3.37 5.88 -12.56
CA SER A 197 -4.17 7.12 -12.55
C SER A 197 -4.06 7.93 -11.25
N PHE A 198 -3.84 7.27 -10.12
CA PHE A 198 -3.64 7.91 -8.82
C PHE A 198 -2.35 8.74 -8.80
N ASP A 199 -1.24 8.19 -9.31
CA ASP A 199 0.04 8.90 -9.45
C ASP A 199 -0.10 10.08 -10.44
N GLN A 200 -0.74 9.84 -11.60
CA GLN A 200 -0.96 10.86 -12.64
C GLN A 200 -1.70 12.09 -12.09
N LEU A 201 -2.79 11.85 -11.35
CA LEU A 201 -3.56 12.94 -10.75
C LEU A 201 -2.82 13.55 -9.54
N THR A 202 -2.03 12.79 -8.79
CA THR A 202 -1.20 13.33 -7.69
C THR A 202 -0.19 14.34 -8.23
N VAL A 203 0.53 13.97 -9.29
CA VAL A 203 1.47 14.86 -9.99
C VAL A 203 0.75 16.08 -10.58
N GLN A 204 -0.46 15.92 -11.15
CA GLN A 204 -1.26 17.04 -11.64
C GLN A 204 -1.72 17.99 -10.51
N ASN A 205 -2.15 17.46 -9.37
CA ASN A 205 -2.58 18.25 -8.22
C ASN A 205 -1.41 19.08 -7.66
N VAL A 206 -0.23 18.47 -7.56
CA VAL A 206 1.01 19.15 -7.18
C VAL A 206 1.37 20.27 -8.18
N LYS A 207 1.27 20.01 -9.49
CA LYS A 207 1.46 21.04 -10.54
C LYS A 207 0.46 22.19 -10.42
N THR A 208 -0.81 21.90 -10.14
CA THR A 208 -1.87 22.90 -9.92
C THR A 208 -1.61 23.74 -8.66
N PHE A 209 -1.21 23.13 -7.55
CA PHE A 209 -0.85 23.85 -6.32
C PHE A 209 0.35 24.78 -6.55
N VAL A 210 1.47 24.26 -7.07
CA VAL A 210 2.69 25.02 -7.33
C VAL A 210 2.41 26.20 -8.26
N GLY A 211 1.66 25.97 -9.35
CA GLY A 211 1.28 27.01 -10.31
C GLY A 211 0.48 28.17 -9.70
N LEU A 212 -0.38 27.91 -8.71
CA LEU A 212 -1.14 28.98 -8.04
C LEU A 212 -0.32 29.70 -6.96
N VAL A 213 0.45 28.99 -6.12
CA VAL A 213 1.21 29.63 -5.03
C VAL A 213 2.44 30.41 -5.51
N GLU A 214 2.90 30.16 -6.74
CA GLU A 214 3.99 30.91 -7.38
C GLU A 214 3.48 32.09 -8.25
N ASP A 215 2.17 32.19 -8.54
CA ASP A 215 1.59 33.39 -9.14
C ASP A 215 1.53 34.53 -8.12
N GLU A 216 2.29 35.61 -8.36
CA GLU A 216 2.32 36.79 -7.49
C GLU A 216 0.93 37.42 -7.27
N ARG A 217 0.01 37.27 -8.22
CA ARG A 217 -1.36 37.82 -8.13
C ARG A 217 -2.20 37.10 -7.07
N TYR A 218 -1.93 35.81 -6.84
CA TYR A 218 -2.53 35.05 -5.75
C TYR A 218 -1.67 35.18 -4.49
N SER A 219 -0.37 34.89 -4.56
CA SER A 219 0.48 34.76 -3.39
C SER A 219 0.70 36.08 -2.62
N LYS A 220 0.56 37.25 -3.28
CA LYS A 220 0.58 38.58 -2.64
C LYS A 220 -0.81 39.18 -2.41
N ASN A 221 -1.90 38.43 -2.63
CA ASN A 221 -3.27 38.93 -2.48
C ASN A 221 -3.57 39.27 -0.99
N PRO A 222 -3.82 40.54 -0.64
CA PRO A 222 -4.06 40.92 0.76
C PRO A 222 -5.36 40.35 1.32
N LYS A 223 -6.30 39.90 0.48
CA LYS A 223 -7.59 39.34 0.91
C LYS A 223 -7.53 37.89 1.43
N LEU A 224 -6.47 37.13 1.15
CA LEU A 224 -6.42 35.72 1.57
C LEU A 224 -6.48 35.59 3.11
N PRO A 225 -7.16 34.57 3.66
CA PRO A 225 -7.18 34.34 5.10
C PRO A 225 -5.78 34.01 5.63
N LEU A 226 -5.55 34.23 6.93
CA LEU A 226 -4.22 34.08 7.53
C LEU A 226 -3.61 32.68 7.33
N PRO A 227 -4.35 31.55 7.47
CA PRO A 227 -3.77 30.22 7.30
C PRO A 227 -3.31 29.92 5.87
N VAL A 228 -3.99 30.49 4.87
CA VAL A 228 -3.56 30.39 3.47
C VAL A 228 -2.25 31.14 3.25
N LYS A 229 -2.10 32.33 3.84
CA LYS A 229 -0.83 33.09 3.82
C LYS A 229 0.30 32.35 4.56
N GLN A 230 0.02 31.76 5.72
CA GLN A 230 0.98 30.94 6.48
C GLN A 230 1.38 29.68 5.72
N SER A 231 0.44 29.04 5.01
CA SER A 231 0.69 27.90 4.13
C SER A 231 1.62 28.28 2.96
N ILE A 232 1.34 29.39 2.27
CA ILE A 232 2.20 29.91 1.20
C ILE A 232 3.59 30.26 1.72
N GLN A 233 3.69 30.90 2.90
CA GLN A 233 4.95 31.20 3.58
C GLN A 233 5.73 29.91 3.91
N PHE A 234 5.06 28.87 4.40
CA PHE A 234 5.66 27.57 4.71
C PHE A 234 6.19 26.86 3.46
N TYR A 235 5.43 26.89 2.36
CA TYR A 235 5.90 26.41 1.05
C TYR A 235 7.14 27.16 0.58
N GLN A 236 7.13 28.50 0.61
CA GLN A 236 8.26 29.33 0.18
C GLN A 236 9.51 29.10 1.04
N LYS A 237 9.35 29.04 2.37
CA LYS A 237 10.43 28.69 3.31
C LYS A 237 10.97 27.28 3.03
N CYS A 238 10.10 26.31 2.72
CA CYS A 238 10.50 24.96 2.32
C CYS A 238 11.33 24.98 1.03
N VAL A 239 10.87 25.62 -0.05
CA VAL A 239 11.59 25.65 -1.33
C VAL A 239 12.98 26.30 -1.18
N GLY A 240 13.08 27.38 -0.39
CA GLY A 240 14.37 27.96 0.00
C GLY A 240 15.25 26.95 0.75
N ALA A 241 14.71 26.32 1.80
CA ALA A 241 15.40 25.31 2.61
C ALA A 241 15.90 24.11 1.79
N MET A 242 15.12 23.59 0.83
CA MET A 242 15.54 22.47 -0.01
C MET A 242 16.57 22.88 -1.08
N SER A 243 16.65 24.16 -1.43
CA SER A 243 17.61 24.69 -2.41
C SER A 243 19.02 24.85 -1.83
N ASP A 244 19.12 25.12 -0.52
CA ASP A 244 20.37 24.94 0.24
C ASP A 244 20.09 24.24 1.59
N TRP A 245 19.82 22.95 1.51
CA TRP A 245 19.62 22.13 2.71
C TRP A 245 20.88 22.08 3.59
N SER A 246 22.06 22.35 2.99
CA SER A 246 23.33 22.40 3.74
C SER A 246 23.40 23.59 4.69
N ALA A 247 22.67 24.68 4.44
CA ALA A 247 22.51 25.78 5.40
C ALA A 247 21.60 25.40 6.58
N GLU A 248 20.48 24.71 6.34
CA GLU A 248 19.53 24.27 7.39
C GLU A 248 20.11 23.19 8.31
N VAL A 249 20.99 22.31 7.80
CA VAL A 249 21.62 21.24 8.60
C VAL A 249 23.07 21.51 9.01
N GLY A 250 23.72 22.54 8.45
CA GLY A 250 25.19 22.59 8.31
C GLY A 250 26.03 22.47 9.58
N ASP A 251 25.52 22.95 10.72
CA ASP A 251 26.19 22.76 12.01
C ASP A 251 25.77 21.47 12.73
N GLY A 252 24.62 20.88 12.35
CA GLY A 252 23.98 19.70 12.93
C GLY A 252 23.37 19.92 14.32
N SER A 253 23.16 21.17 14.74
CA SER A 253 22.66 21.50 16.07
C SER A 253 21.28 20.94 16.37
N ARG A 254 20.38 20.81 15.38
CA ARG A 254 19.04 20.24 15.58
C ARG A 254 19.11 18.76 15.99
N LEU A 255 19.89 17.96 15.24
CA LEU A 255 20.11 16.55 15.58
C LEU A 255 20.85 16.40 16.93
N ARG A 256 21.86 17.24 17.21
CA ARG A 256 22.52 17.23 18.53
C ARG A 256 21.57 17.61 19.67
N LYS A 257 20.66 18.58 19.49
CA LYS A 257 19.67 18.94 20.52
C LYS A 257 18.74 17.77 20.86
N LYS A 258 18.20 17.08 19.85
CA LYS A 258 17.37 15.88 20.05
C LYS A 258 18.15 14.74 20.71
N MET A 259 19.39 14.49 20.27
CA MET A 259 20.27 13.48 20.86
C MET A 259 20.65 13.77 22.32
N ILE A 260 20.92 15.05 22.65
CA ILE A 260 21.19 15.50 24.02
C ILE A 260 19.92 15.49 24.87
N MET A 261 18.75 15.77 24.30
CA MET A 261 17.47 15.63 25.00
C MET A 261 17.25 14.17 25.43
N LEU A 262 17.42 13.22 24.50
CA LEU A 262 17.35 11.79 24.82
C LEU A 262 18.45 11.36 25.80
N GLU A 263 19.67 11.89 25.71
CA GLU A 263 20.74 11.66 26.71
C GLU A 263 20.34 12.12 28.11
N ASN A 264 19.73 13.30 28.23
CA ASN A 264 19.26 13.83 29.52
C ASN A 264 18.07 13.04 30.09
N LEU A 265 17.14 12.57 29.25
CA LEU A 265 16.02 11.72 29.67
C LEU A 265 16.46 10.29 30.02
N LEU A 266 17.66 9.87 29.58
CA LEU A 266 18.28 8.58 29.85
C LEU A 266 19.39 8.69 30.91
N ASP A 267 19.15 9.53 31.95
CA ASP A 267 20.05 9.76 33.10
C ASP A 267 21.50 10.15 32.74
N GLY A 268 21.69 10.76 31.57
CA GLY A 268 23.01 11.16 31.06
C GLY A 268 23.81 10.02 30.41
N VAL A 269 23.17 8.89 30.04
CA VAL A 269 23.82 7.77 29.34
C VAL A 269 23.93 8.08 27.84
N PRO A 270 25.13 8.35 27.30
CA PRO A 270 25.32 8.75 25.90
C PRO A 270 25.23 7.56 24.94
N PHE A 271 24.79 7.81 23.70
CA PHE A 271 24.64 6.83 22.62
C PHE A 271 25.83 5.83 22.52
N PRO A 272 25.66 4.57 22.97
CA PRO A 272 26.81 3.69 23.20
C PRO A 272 27.57 3.29 21.92
N ALA A 273 26.88 3.13 20.78
CA ALA A 273 27.48 2.81 19.48
C ALA A 273 28.47 3.86 18.96
N VAL A 274 28.44 5.08 19.51
CA VAL A 274 29.37 6.17 19.16
C VAL A 274 30.07 6.79 20.38
N SER A 275 29.98 6.17 21.56
CA SER A 275 30.55 6.71 22.80
C SER A 275 31.65 5.82 23.37
N ALA A 276 32.90 6.17 23.09
CA ALA A 276 34.09 5.53 23.67
C ALA A 276 34.20 5.67 25.21
N LYS A 277 33.31 6.46 25.86
CA LYS A 277 33.17 6.48 27.33
C LYS A 277 32.43 5.27 27.87
N THR A 278 31.64 4.57 27.04
CA THR A 278 30.82 3.42 27.45
C THR A 278 31.62 2.11 27.31
N GLN A 279 32.31 1.71 28.38
CA GLN A 279 32.84 0.34 28.44
C GLN A 279 31.69 -0.64 28.63
N LEU A 280 31.67 -1.73 27.85
CA LEU A 280 30.55 -2.68 27.77
C LEU A 280 30.14 -3.31 29.12
N ASN A 281 31.03 -3.33 30.11
CA ASN A 281 30.92 -4.19 31.28
C ASN A 281 30.38 -3.46 32.54
N MET A 282 29.95 -2.20 32.43
CA MET A 282 29.52 -1.36 33.57
C MET A 282 28.27 -0.51 33.30
N MET A 283 27.46 -0.90 32.31
CA MET A 283 26.22 -0.20 31.96
C MET A 283 25.05 -0.87 32.68
N GLU A 284 24.38 -0.15 33.58
CA GLU A 284 23.12 -0.57 34.19
C GLU A 284 21.95 -0.33 33.20
N ARG A 285 20.75 -0.86 33.49
CA ARG A 285 19.55 -0.53 32.71
C ARG A 285 18.96 0.82 33.15
N PRO A 286 18.22 1.53 32.30
CA PRO A 286 17.41 2.66 32.75
C PRO A 286 16.41 2.19 33.82
N SER A 287 16.02 3.08 34.73
CA SER A 287 14.90 2.79 35.63
C SER A 287 13.58 2.68 34.86
N ILE A 288 12.54 2.13 35.49
CA ILE A 288 11.20 2.03 34.88
C ILE A 288 10.71 3.43 34.51
N ASP A 289 10.86 4.41 35.40
CA ASP A 289 10.54 5.82 35.17
C ASP A 289 11.33 6.38 33.98
N THR A 290 12.67 6.24 34.01
CA THR A 290 13.59 6.69 32.96
C THR A 290 13.21 6.16 31.58
N LEU A 291 12.89 4.85 31.50
CA LEU A 291 12.49 4.20 30.26
C LEU A 291 11.12 4.70 29.78
N SER A 292 10.14 4.78 30.67
CA SER A 292 8.76 5.21 30.36
C SER A 292 8.72 6.63 29.81
N ILE A 293 9.47 7.54 30.44
CA ILE A 293 9.70 8.92 29.97
C ILE A 293 10.33 8.94 28.58
N ALA A 294 11.40 8.18 28.37
CA ALA A 294 12.11 8.15 27.10
C ALA A 294 11.27 7.54 25.96
N LEU A 295 10.45 6.52 26.23
CA LEU A 295 9.52 5.96 25.24
C LEU A 295 8.40 6.95 24.88
N GLY A 296 7.89 7.69 25.87
CA GLY A 296 6.86 8.72 25.67
C GLY A 296 7.39 9.87 24.81
N TYR A 297 8.54 10.43 25.18
CA TYR A 297 9.24 11.45 24.38
C TYR A 297 9.51 10.99 22.94
N LEU A 298 9.99 9.76 22.74
CA LEU A 298 10.20 9.21 21.40
C LEU A 298 8.89 9.10 20.61
N SER A 299 7.79 8.71 21.25
CA SER A 299 6.49 8.59 20.59
C SER A 299 5.89 9.95 20.22
N ASN A 300 5.90 10.91 21.14
CA ASN A 300 5.29 12.25 21.02
C ASN A 300 6.21 13.26 20.30
N ASP A 301 7.35 13.60 20.89
CA ASP A 301 8.26 14.67 20.43
C ASP A 301 9.14 14.27 19.24
N GLU A 302 9.06 13.01 18.80
CA GLU A 302 9.78 12.50 17.62
C GLU A 302 8.90 11.74 16.62
N GLY A 303 7.69 11.28 17.00
CA GLY A 303 6.82 10.46 16.14
C GLY A 303 7.28 8.98 16.04
N VAL A 304 8.18 8.56 16.91
CA VAL A 304 8.90 7.27 16.85
C VAL A 304 8.46 6.35 17.99
N ASN A 305 7.31 5.72 17.80
CA ASN A 305 6.89 4.55 18.58
C ASN A 305 7.98 3.46 18.61
N THR A 306 8.06 2.66 19.69
CA THR A 306 9.16 1.69 19.91
C THR A 306 8.65 0.32 20.38
N PHE A 307 8.96 -0.13 21.61
CA PHE A 307 8.59 -1.45 22.14
C PHE A 307 7.10 -1.58 22.49
N VAL A 308 6.47 -0.45 22.79
CA VAL A 308 5.02 -0.25 22.78
C VAL A 308 4.76 0.85 21.75
N SER A 309 3.60 0.81 21.10
CA SER A 309 3.09 1.96 20.35
C SER A 309 1.81 2.51 20.97
N VAL A 310 1.59 3.82 20.84
CA VAL A 310 0.53 4.57 21.50
C VAL A 310 -0.07 5.60 20.54
N GLY A 311 -1.36 5.92 20.70
CA GLY A 311 -2.06 6.99 19.98
C GLY A 311 -3.49 7.22 20.48
N VAL A 312 -4.16 8.24 19.95
CA VAL A 312 -5.56 8.59 20.28
C VAL A 312 -6.51 8.19 19.15
N SER A 313 -7.48 7.32 19.46
CA SER A 313 -8.56 6.92 18.55
C SER A 313 -9.93 7.04 19.23
N THR A 314 -10.98 7.00 18.42
CA THR A 314 -12.37 6.76 18.85
C THR A 314 -12.46 5.62 19.87
N ASN A 315 -13.29 5.77 20.91
CA ASN A 315 -13.56 4.70 21.85
C ASN A 315 -14.42 3.61 21.17
N TRP A 316 -13.80 2.51 20.75
CA TRP A 316 -14.46 1.50 19.91
C TRP A 316 -15.73 0.87 20.53
N LEU A 317 -15.83 0.75 21.86
CA LEU A 317 -17.01 0.17 22.52
C LEU A 317 -18.08 1.20 22.89
N GLU A 318 -17.69 2.46 23.12
CA GLU A 318 -18.60 3.55 23.53
C GLU A 318 -18.28 4.88 22.81
N PRO A 319 -18.35 4.93 21.46
CA PRO A 319 -17.95 6.11 20.66
C PRO A 319 -18.88 7.33 20.85
N HIS A 320 -20.01 7.12 21.52
CA HIS A 320 -21.03 8.11 21.91
C HIS A 320 -21.22 8.18 23.45
N GLY A 321 -20.25 7.69 24.22
CA GLY A 321 -20.27 7.68 25.69
C GLY A 321 -19.72 8.97 26.31
N GLU A 322 -19.45 8.94 27.62
CA GLU A 322 -18.81 10.07 28.33
C GLU A 322 -17.35 10.30 27.88
N HIS A 323 -16.70 9.25 27.34
CA HIS A 323 -15.35 9.28 26.78
C HIS A 323 -15.38 8.75 25.33
N PRO A 324 -15.73 9.58 24.33
CA PRO A 324 -15.88 9.16 22.93
C PRO A 324 -14.56 8.92 22.21
N TYR A 325 -13.44 9.39 22.77
CA TYR A 325 -12.06 9.07 22.38
C TYR A 325 -11.32 8.48 23.58
N THR A 326 -10.27 7.69 23.34
CA THR A 326 -9.40 7.17 24.41
C THR A 326 -7.98 6.92 23.90
N LEU A 327 -7.07 6.51 24.79
CA LEU A 327 -5.75 5.99 24.42
C LEU A 327 -5.83 4.55 23.93
N HIS A 328 -5.01 4.26 22.93
CA HIS A 328 -4.81 2.95 22.34
C HIS A 328 -3.33 2.58 22.48
N PHE A 329 -3.04 1.48 23.19
CA PHE A 329 -1.70 0.90 23.29
C PHE A 329 -1.60 -0.40 22.48
N ASP A 330 -0.52 -0.55 21.74
CA ASP A 330 -0.30 -1.68 20.85
C ASP A 330 1.15 -2.21 20.87
N GLN A 331 1.35 -3.38 20.25
CA GLN A 331 2.64 -4.04 20.07
C GLN A 331 3.70 -3.14 19.39
N ALA A 332 4.95 -3.58 19.46
CA ALA A 332 6.11 -2.80 19.02
C ALA A 332 6.07 -2.37 17.53
N ARG A 333 6.63 -1.19 17.24
CA ARG A 333 6.94 -0.75 15.86
C ARG A 333 8.45 -0.80 15.63
N LEU A 334 8.85 -1.60 14.65
CA LEU A 334 10.24 -1.88 14.30
C LEU A 334 10.74 -0.97 13.16
N LEU A 335 12.00 -1.10 12.73
CA LEU A 335 12.61 -0.30 11.65
C LEU A 335 12.01 -0.60 10.26
N LEU A 336 11.41 -1.78 10.09
CA LEU A 336 10.58 -2.15 8.93
C LEU A 336 9.18 -2.58 9.41
N PRO A 337 8.16 -2.62 8.53
CA PRO A 337 6.90 -3.32 8.82
C PRO A 337 7.14 -4.82 9.08
N THR A 338 6.37 -5.44 9.99
CA THR A 338 6.58 -6.81 10.49
C THR A 338 6.74 -7.86 9.37
N ASN A 339 5.94 -7.76 8.30
CA ASN A 339 6.00 -8.69 7.17
C ASN A 339 7.35 -8.72 6.44
N TYR A 340 8.18 -7.67 6.52
CA TYR A 340 9.53 -7.71 5.96
C TYR A 340 10.47 -8.65 6.74
N TYR A 341 10.28 -8.79 8.06
CA TYR A 341 11.01 -9.78 8.86
C TYR A 341 10.40 -11.19 8.69
N LEU A 342 9.07 -11.29 8.63
CA LEU A 342 8.37 -12.59 8.53
C LEU A 342 8.48 -13.25 7.15
N LYS A 343 8.27 -12.47 6.06
CA LYS A 343 8.09 -12.99 4.70
C LYS A 343 9.25 -12.68 3.73
N ALA A 344 10.21 -11.81 4.10
CA ALA A 344 11.28 -11.37 3.18
C ALA A 344 12.64 -11.01 3.82
N TRP A 345 12.95 -11.55 5.01
CA TRP A 345 14.14 -11.15 5.76
C TRP A 345 15.43 -11.29 4.96
N GLU A 346 15.62 -12.40 4.24
CA GLU A 346 16.82 -12.65 3.43
C GLU A 346 17.00 -11.60 2.31
N ASN A 347 15.91 -11.07 1.76
CA ASN A 347 15.90 -10.03 0.73
C ASN A 347 16.29 -8.65 1.30
N VAL A 348 15.97 -8.35 2.57
CA VAL A 348 16.19 -7.03 3.17
C VAL A 348 17.34 -6.95 4.18
N ARG A 349 17.74 -8.03 4.84
CA ARG A 349 18.70 -8.01 5.97
C ARG A 349 20.02 -7.33 5.61
N ALA A 350 20.60 -7.65 4.47
CA ALA A 350 21.87 -7.07 4.02
C ALA A 350 21.75 -5.57 3.72
N MET A 351 20.56 -5.13 3.28
CA MET A 351 20.25 -3.74 2.94
C MET A 351 19.93 -2.91 4.20
N LEU A 352 19.20 -3.48 5.18
CA LEU A 352 18.98 -2.90 6.50
C LEU A 352 20.30 -2.74 7.26
N HIS A 353 21.12 -3.79 7.28
CA HIS A 353 22.47 -3.77 7.86
C HIS A 353 23.35 -2.68 7.24
N ALA A 354 23.41 -2.61 5.90
CA ALA A 354 24.17 -1.58 5.21
C ALA A 354 23.68 -0.16 5.54
N ASN A 355 22.37 0.05 5.63
CA ASN A 355 21.78 1.33 6.02
C ASN A 355 22.13 1.70 7.47
N LEU A 356 21.95 0.79 8.42
CA LEU A 356 22.30 1.01 9.84
C LEU A 356 23.78 1.31 10.03
N VAL A 357 24.67 0.48 9.49
CA VAL A 357 26.13 0.67 9.57
C VAL A 357 26.58 1.97 8.90
N SER A 358 25.95 2.37 7.79
CA SER A 358 26.20 3.65 7.12
C SER A 358 25.75 4.85 7.97
N SER A 359 24.55 4.77 8.54
CA SER A 359 23.98 5.81 9.43
C SER A 359 24.80 5.99 10.69
N LEU A 360 25.16 4.90 11.36
CA LEU A 360 26.03 4.90 12.54
C LEU A 360 27.42 5.47 12.23
N LYS A 361 28.04 5.11 11.10
CA LYS A 361 29.35 5.68 10.70
C LYS A 361 29.28 7.16 10.38
N ALA A 362 28.20 7.63 9.75
CA ALA A 362 28.00 9.04 9.47
C ALA A 362 27.74 9.84 10.76
N TYR A 363 26.94 9.31 11.69
CA TYR A 363 26.71 9.94 13.00
C TYR A 363 27.98 9.92 13.88
N ALA A 364 28.73 8.83 13.92
CA ALA A 364 30.03 8.74 14.62
C ALA A 364 31.01 9.81 14.12
N LYS A 365 31.18 9.92 12.80
CA LYS A 365 32.01 10.95 12.16
C LYS A 365 31.55 12.36 12.53
N PHE A 366 30.24 12.60 12.54
CA PHE A 366 29.63 13.88 12.89
C PHE A 366 29.81 14.25 14.38
N ALA A 367 29.71 13.27 15.28
CA ALA A 367 29.91 13.43 16.72
C ALA A 367 31.40 13.54 17.11
N GLY A 368 32.34 13.35 16.18
CA GLY A 368 33.77 13.27 16.47
C GLY A 368 34.17 12.00 17.22
N ALA A 369 33.35 10.95 17.15
CA ALA A 369 33.54 9.71 17.87
C ALA A 369 34.69 8.86 17.32
N ASN A 370 35.55 8.39 18.23
CA ASN A 370 36.61 7.42 17.92
C ASN A 370 36.13 5.99 18.27
N VAL A 371 35.32 5.40 17.39
CA VAL A 371 34.81 4.03 17.48
C VAL A 371 35.27 3.22 16.26
N THR A 372 35.40 1.90 16.40
CA THR A 372 35.92 1.05 15.32
C THR A 372 34.83 0.65 14.31
N ASN A 373 35.23 0.20 13.13
CA ASN A 373 34.26 -0.30 12.13
C ASN A 373 33.54 -1.55 12.65
N GLU A 374 34.28 -2.38 13.38
CA GLU A 374 33.90 -3.67 13.92
C GLU A 374 32.91 -3.50 15.08
N GLN A 375 33.08 -2.46 15.91
CA GLN A 375 32.13 -2.09 16.96
C GLN A 375 30.79 -1.65 16.36
N ILE A 376 30.81 -0.76 15.36
CA ILE A 376 29.58 -0.33 14.67
C ILE A 376 28.88 -1.50 13.95
N ASP A 377 29.64 -2.43 13.36
CA ASP A 377 29.10 -3.63 12.70
C ASP A 377 28.43 -4.56 13.73
N ALA A 378 29.03 -4.76 14.91
CA ALA A 378 28.45 -5.52 16.01
C ALA A 378 27.20 -4.84 16.61
N ASP A 379 27.26 -3.55 16.94
CA ASP A 379 26.14 -2.77 17.47
C ASP A 379 24.93 -2.78 16.52
N ALA A 380 25.17 -2.74 15.20
CA ALA A 380 24.12 -2.84 14.18
C ALA A 380 23.49 -4.25 14.10
N ARG A 381 24.31 -5.31 14.23
CA ARG A 381 23.82 -6.71 14.26
C ARG A 381 22.99 -7.00 15.49
N GLU A 382 23.46 -6.63 16.69
CA GLU A 382 22.70 -6.86 17.93
C GLU A 382 21.29 -6.26 17.87
N VAL A 383 21.15 -5.05 17.31
CA VAL A 383 19.85 -4.40 17.17
C VAL A 383 18.99 -5.04 16.07
N MET A 384 19.58 -5.51 14.98
CA MET A 384 18.85 -6.29 13.96
C MET A 384 18.37 -7.65 14.47
N ASP A 385 19.23 -8.39 15.18
CA ASP A 385 18.91 -9.70 15.74
C ASP A 385 17.86 -9.57 16.86
N MET A 386 17.90 -8.47 17.63
CA MET A 386 16.85 -8.08 18.57
C MET A 386 15.51 -7.83 17.86
N GLU A 387 15.47 -6.95 16.85
CA GLU A 387 14.23 -6.66 16.11
C GLU A 387 13.67 -7.91 15.41
N LEU A 388 14.53 -8.72 14.80
CA LEU A 388 14.13 -9.99 14.18
C LEU A 388 13.49 -10.93 15.22
N THR A 389 14.08 -11.06 16.40
CA THR A 389 13.54 -11.90 17.48
C THR A 389 12.19 -11.38 17.98
N ILE A 390 12.02 -10.05 18.09
CA ILE A 390 10.73 -9.45 18.43
C ILE A 390 9.70 -9.74 17.33
N ALA A 391 10.05 -9.49 16.06
CA ALA A 391 9.16 -9.67 14.92
C ALA A 391 8.68 -11.11 14.71
N THR A 392 9.59 -12.08 14.86
CA THR A 392 9.32 -13.50 14.55
C THR A 392 8.71 -14.28 15.71
N ASN A 393 9.05 -13.93 16.96
CA ASN A 393 8.68 -14.74 18.12
C ASN A 393 7.65 -14.09 19.05
N LEU A 394 7.40 -12.77 18.93
CA LEU A 394 6.57 -12.02 19.88
C LEU A 394 5.40 -11.31 19.21
N LEU A 395 5.63 -10.57 18.11
CA LEU A 395 4.60 -9.81 17.42
C LEU A 395 3.64 -10.71 16.62
N LYS A 396 2.38 -10.30 16.51
CA LYS A 396 1.43 -10.87 15.54
C LYS A 396 1.58 -10.22 14.16
N ALA A 397 1.34 -11.00 13.11
CA ALA A 397 1.28 -10.52 11.74
C ALA A 397 -0.03 -9.72 11.48
N PRO A 398 -0.09 -8.82 10.49
CA PRO A 398 -1.28 -7.98 10.23
C PRO A 398 -2.54 -8.80 9.88
N ASP A 399 -2.37 -9.87 9.10
CA ASP A 399 -3.44 -10.83 8.75
C ASP A 399 -4.08 -11.48 9.99
N GLN A 400 -3.29 -11.72 11.04
CA GLN A 400 -3.75 -12.29 12.31
C GLN A 400 -4.51 -11.28 13.21
N ARG A 401 -4.63 -10.02 12.77
CA ARG A 401 -5.15 -8.90 13.57
C ARG A 401 -6.38 -8.20 12.99
N ARG A 402 -6.98 -8.75 11.93
CA ARG A 402 -8.20 -8.20 11.29
C ARG A 402 -9.48 -8.35 12.12
N LYS A 403 -9.49 -9.19 13.18
CA LYS A 403 -10.60 -9.26 14.16
C LYS A 403 -10.32 -8.33 15.36
N PHE A 404 -11.14 -7.30 15.55
CA PHE A 404 -10.92 -6.21 16.51
C PHE A 404 -11.43 -6.51 17.93
N ALA A 405 -12.50 -7.27 18.10
CA ALA A 405 -13.07 -7.52 19.44
C ALA A 405 -12.08 -8.13 20.46
N PRO A 406 -11.16 -9.05 20.09
CA PRO A 406 -10.09 -9.52 20.98
C PRO A 406 -9.02 -8.48 21.34
N GLN A 407 -9.01 -7.33 20.66
CA GLN A 407 -8.09 -6.22 20.84
C GLN A 407 -8.71 -5.07 21.67
N SER A 408 -10.01 -5.09 21.94
CA SER A 408 -10.70 -4.10 22.80
C SER A 408 -10.52 -4.39 24.30
N ASN A 409 -9.31 -4.76 24.75
CA ASN A 409 -9.06 -5.05 26.15
C ASN A 409 -8.96 -3.73 26.94
N THR A 410 -9.98 -3.42 27.74
CA THR A 410 -10.04 -2.22 28.59
C THR A 410 -9.10 -2.32 29.79
N TYR A 411 -8.37 -1.25 30.08
CA TYR A 411 -7.42 -1.11 31.19
C TYR A 411 -7.53 0.24 31.91
N THR A 412 -7.08 0.24 33.16
CA THR A 412 -6.64 1.39 33.95
C THR A 412 -5.11 1.27 34.14
N PHE A 413 -4.44 2.35 34.55
CA PHE A 413 -3.02 2.33 34.91
C PHE A 413 -2.78 1.35 36.06
N GLU A 414 -3.58 1.38 37.14
CA GLU A 414 -3.45 0.40 38.25
C GLU A 414 -3.47 -1.06 37.75
N LYS A 415 -4.32 -1.38 36.78
CA LYS A 415 -4.40 -2.72 36.18
C LYS A 415 -3.20 -3.01 35.27
N ALA A 416 -2.79 -2.04 34.44
CA ALA A 416 -1.66 -2.20 33.52
C ALA A 416 -0.34 -2.36 34.28
N ASP A 417 -0.07 -1.50 35.27
CA ASP A 417 1.14 -1.53 36.09
C ASP A 417 1.18 -2.77 36.99
N LYS A 418 0.04 -3.23 37.50
CA LYS A 418 -0.07 -4.52 38.22
C LYS A 418 0.19 -5.74 37.34
N GLU A 419 -0.07 -5.66 36.04
CA GLU A 419 0.16 -6.76 35.10
C GLU A 419 1.52 -6.67 34.39
N MET A 420 2.11 -5.48 34.22
CA MET A 420 3.28 -5.22 33.34
C MET A 420 4.28 -4.17 33.88
N GLY A 421 3.98 -3.51 35.01
CA GLY A 421 4.74 -2.40 35.59
C GLY A 421 6.13 -2.75 36.15
N GLU A 422 6.56 -4.01 36.05
CA GLU A 422 7.95 -4.42 36.29
C GLU A 422 8.93 -3.82 35.25
N TYR A 423 8.41 -3.28 34.13
CA TYR A 423 9.22 -2.81 32.99
C TYR A 423 8.80 -1.43 32.43
N LEU A 424 7.53 -1.03 32.59
CA LEU A 424 6.98 0.21 32.03
C LEU A 424 5.87 0.74 32.95
N ASP A 425 6.00 1.98 33.43
CA ASP A 425 4.92 2.71 34.09
C ASP A 425 4.00 3.28 33.01
N PHE A 426 2.78 2.76 32.91
CA PHE A 426 1.86 3.14 31.83
C PHE A 426 1.33 4.56 32.02
N GLY A 427 1.20 5.05 33.26
CA GLY A 427 0.73 6.41 33.54
C GLY A 427 1.77 7.47 33.13
N LEU A 428 3.03 7.23 33.46
CA LEU A 428 4.16 8.10 33.10
C LEU A 428 4.49 7.99 31.60
N PHE A 429 4.39 6.81 31.00
CA PHE A 429 4.49 6.65 29.54
C PHE A 429 3.37 7.41 28.84
N ALA A 430 2.11 7.26 29.26
CA ALA A 430 0.97 8.02 28.73
C ALA A 430 1.16 9.53 28.86
N PHE A 431 1.62 10.01 30.03
CA PHE A 431 1.84 11.44 30.28
C PHE A 431 2.94 12.06 29.43
N TRP A 432 3.93 11.28 28.97
CA TRP A 432 4.95 11.76 28.01
C TRP A 432 4.60 11.48 26.55
N ALA A 433 3.74 10.49 26.28
CA ALA A 433 3.18 10.21 24.97
C ALA A 433 2.05 11.17 24.56
N LEU A 434 1.40 11.81 25.53
CA LEU A 434 0.38 12.84 25.34
C LEU A 434 0.90 14.21 25.78
N LYS A 435 0.66 15.23 24.97
CA LYS A 435 0.90 16.63 25.34
C LYS A 435 -0.26 17.16 26.20
N VAL A 436 -0.43 16.58 27.39
CA VAL A 436 -1.57 16.84 28.30
C VAL A 436 -1.73 18.35 28.57
N PRO A 437 -2.92 18.95 28.30
CA PRO A 437 -3.12 20.38 28.49
C PRO A 437 -2.99 20.83 29.96
N GLU A 438 -2.48 22.05 30.19
CA GLU A 438 -2.25 22.57 31.54
C GLU A 438 -3.57 22.66 32.34
N GLY A 439 -3.63 21.92 33.46
CA GLY A 439 -4.80 21.88 34.35
C GLY A 439 -5.80 20.75 34.07
N VAL A 440 -5.55 19.89 33.08
CA VAL A 440 -6.28 18.61 32.90
C VAL A 440 -5.79 17.59 33.93
N ASP A 441 -6.71 16.76 34.43
CA ASP A 441 -6.40 15.65 35.34
C ASP A 441 -6.03 14.39 34.52
N PRO A 442 -4.82 13.81 34.66
CA PRO A 442 -4.43 12.58 33.98
C PRO A 442 -5.36 11.38 34.23
N ALA A 443 -6.17 11.39 35.30
CA ALA A 443 -7.20 10.37 35.50
C ALA A 443 -8.26 10.34 34.38
N GLN A 444 -8.43 11.43 33.61
CA GLN A 444 -9.33 11.50 32.45
C GLN A 444 -8.83 10.71 31.23
N ILE A 445 -7.62 10.14 31.30
CA ILE A 445 -7.07 9.21 30.29
C ILE A 445 -7.65 7.79 30.48
N GLU A 446 -8.21 7.48 31.66
CA GLU A 446 -8.85 6.19 31.93
C GLU A 446 -10.35 6.19 31.57
N PRO A 447 -10.91 5.08 31.06
CA PRO A 447 -10.25 3.83 30.73
C PRO A 447 -9.72 3.80 29.28
N PHE A 448 -8.63 3.05 29.05
CA PHE A 448 -7.94 2.95 27.76
C PHE A 448 -7.84 1.52 27.24
N TYR A 449 -7.46 1.35 25.96
CA TYR A 449 -7.29 0.04 25.35
C TYR A 449 -5.83 -0.43 25.33
N ILE A 450 -5.63 -1.72 25.59
CA ILE A 450 -4.39 -2.43 25.24
C ILE A 450 -4.74 -3.53 24.23
N HIS A 451 -4.27 -3.39 22.99
CA HIS A 451 -4.66 -4.28 21.90
C HIS A 451 -4.09 -5.69 22.04
N GLU A 452 -2.82 -5.81 22.42
CA GLU A 452 -2.15 -7.10 22.54
C GLU A 452 -1.40 -7.24 23.87
N PRO A 453 -2.10 -7.29 25.03
CA PRO A 453 -1.47 -7.22 26.36
C PRO A 453 -0.48 -8.37 26.61
N LYS A 454 -0.72 -9.56 26.04
CA LYS A 454 0.22 -10.70 26.10
C LYS A 454 1.49 -10.45 25.27
N VAL A 455 1.37 -9.82 24.10
CA VAL A 455 2.50 -9.48 23.22
C VAL A 455 3.33 -8.38 23.86
N ILE A 456 2.69 -7.32 24.35
CA ILE A 456 3.35 -6.22 25.06
C ILE A 456 4.09 -6.75 26.28
N LYS A 457 3.42 -7.54 27.16
CA LYS A 457 4.09 -8.19 28.30
C LYS A 457 5.29 -9.04 27.88
N SER A 458 5.15 -9.87 26.85
CA SER A 458 6.24 -10.73 26.37
C SER A 458 7.38 -9.93 25.72
N THR A 459 7.08 -8.78 25.12
CA THR A 459 8.06 -7.83 24.55
C THR A 459 8.80 -7.08 25.66
N MET A 460 8.13 -6.66 26.72
CA MET A 460 8.77 -6.10 27.91
C MET A 460 9.68 -7.13 28.60
N GLN A 461 9.18 -8.35 28.81
CA GLN A 461 9.96 -9.46 29.37
C GLN A 461 11.10 -9.92 28.44
N PHE A 462 11.07 -9.59 27.15
CA PHE A 462 12.20 -9.84 26.26
C PHE A 462 13.36 -8.85 26.50
N LEU A 463 13.09 -7.67 27.08
CA LEU A 463 14.15 -6.73 27.49
C LEU A 463 15.10 -7.34 28.54
N ASP A 464 14.67 -8.36 29.27
CA ASP A 464 15.56 -9.11 30.17
C ASP A 464 16.66 -9.89 29.46
N LYS A 465 16.42 -10.29 28.21
CA LYS A 465 17.33 -11.14 27.43
C LYS A 465 18.37 -10.35 26.61
N ILE A 466 18.22 -9.03 26.52
CA ILE A 466 19.15 -8.14 25.81
C ILE A 466 20.08 -7.41 26.77
N SER A 467 21.25 -7.02 26.25
CA SER A 467 22.18 -6.21 27.03
C SER A 467 21.65 -4.77 27.19
N PRO A 468 22.01 -4.06 28.28
CA PRO A 468 21.68 -2.64 28.43
C PRO A 468 22.22 -1.81 27.25
N ARG A 469 23.42 -2.14 26.74
CA ARG A 469 24.01 -1.51 25.56
C ARG A 469 23.09 -1.64 24.33
N THR A 470 22.55 -2.83 24.07
CA THR A 470 21.64 -3.10 22.95
C THR A 470 20.35 -2.28 23.08
N LEU A 471 19.77 -2.20 24.28
CA LEU A 471 18.59 -1.37 24.59
C LEU A 471 18.85 0.12 24.31
N TYR A 472 19.91 0.70 24.89
CA TYR A 472 20.27 2.10 24.66
C TYR A 472 20.57 2.37 23.18
N ASN A 473 21.35 1.50 22.52
CA ASN A 473 21.62 1.60 21.09
C ASN A 473 20.35 1.64 20.25
N TYR A 474 19.36 0.79 20.56
CA TYR A 474 18.08 0.77 19.84
C TYR A 474 17.34 2.11 19.96
N LEU A 475 17.14 2.64 21.17
CA LEU A 475 16.44 3.92 21.37
C LEU A 475 17.11 5.07 20.59
N TYR A 476 18.44 5.13 20.61
CA TYR A 476 19.20 6.12 19.83
C TYR A 476 19.19 5.87 18.32
N ILE A 477 19.17 4.62 17.86
CA ILE A 477 19.04 4.25 16.44
C ILE A 477 17.64 4.62 15.93
N ARG A 478 16.59 4.41 16.73
CA ARG A 478 15.22 4.83 16.42
C ARG A 478 15.15 6.35 16.23
N LEU A 479 15.70 7.12 17.18
CA LEU A 479 15.81 8.59 17.07
C LEU A 479 16.63 9.03 15.84
N LEU A 480 17.78 8.39 15.60
CA LEU A 480 18.68 8.70 14.50
C LEU A 480 18.00 8.45 13.14
N SER A 481 17.34 7.29 12.98
CA SER A 481 16.66 6.88 11.75
C SER A 481 15.60 7.89 11.29
N ALA A 482 14.75 8.36 12.21
CA ALA A 482 13.76 9.40 11.90
C ALA A 482 14.41 10.74 11.53
N ASN A 483 15.51 11.10 12.18
CA ASN A 483 16.17 12.39 12.02
C ASN A 483 17.38 12.39 11.05
N LEU A 484 17.60 11.33 10.24
CA LEU A 484 18.77 11.21 9.33
C LEU A 484 18.95 12.40 8.39
N ASN A 485 17.84 12.99 7.96
CA ASN A 485 17.83 14.13 7.04
C ASN A 485 18.47 15.40 7.66
N TYR A 486 18.68 15.44 8.99
CA TYR A 486 19.30 16.56 9.72
C TYR A 486 20.80 16.34 10.03
N LEU A 487 21.44 15.38 9.36
CA LEU A 487 22.86 15.07 9.52
C LEU A 487 23.72 15.83 8.48
N PRO A 488 24.68 16.70 8.88
CA PRO A 488 25.52 17.48 7.95
C PRO A 488 26.66 16.67 7.29
N VAL A 489 26.41 15.40 6.97
CA VAL A 489 27.36 14.52 6.28
C VAL A 489 26.65 13.94 5.07
N SER A 490 27.29 14.00 3.89
CA SER A 490 26.73 13.38 2.68
C SER A 490 26.59 11.86 2.87
N HIS A 491 25.37 11.45 3.19
CA HIS A 491 24.94 10.07 3.35
C HIS A 491 24.08 9.68 2.15
N ARG A 492 24.18 8.42 1.71
CA ARG A 492 23.26 7.83 0.75
C ARG A 492 22.67 6.59 1.39
N LEU A 493 21.37 6.62 1.66
CA LEU A 493 20.60 5.43 1.99
C LEU A 493 20.50 4.54 0.74
N GLY A 494 20.56 3.22 0.93
CA GLY A 494 20.06 2.25 -0.05
C GLY A 494 18.53 2.36 -0.17
N LYS A 495 17.96 1.79 -1.25
CA LYS A 495 16.58 2.01 -1.74
C LYS A 495 15.41 1.82 -0.73
N ILE A 496 15.63 1.36 0.51
CA ILE A 496 14.57 1.09 1.51
C ILE A 496 13.55 2.23 1.64
N PRO A 497 13.91 3.53 1.82
CA PRO A 497 12.92 4.58 2.04
C PRO A 497 11.90 4.67 0.90
N GLY A 498 12.37 4.60 -0.34
CA GLY A 498 11.50 4.62 -1.52
C GLY A 498 10.65 3.36 -1.70
N LEU A 499 11.07 2.20 -1.17
CA LEU A 499 10.24 0.99 -1.18
C LEU A 499 9.20 0.96 -0.05
N LEU A 500 9.42 1.73 1.02
CA LEU A 500 8.43 1.90 2.09
C LEU A 500 7.45 3.06 1.81
N SER A 501 7.85 4.12 1.10
CA SER A 501 6.97 5.28 0.83
C SER A 501 6.19 5.22 -0.50
N ALA A 502 6.64 4.45 -1.51
CA ALA A 502 6.16 4.59 -2.90
C ALA A 502 4.68 4.27 -3.18
N ARG A 503 3.96 3.56 -2.31
CA ARG A 503 2.54 3.18 -2.56
C ARG A 503 1.60 3.40 -1.37
N GLY A 504 1.89 4.38 -0.53
CA GLY A 504 0.93 4.80 0.51
C GLY A 504 0.56 3.71 1.53
N ILE A 505 1.45 2.73 1.75
CA ILE A 505 1.30 1.69 2.78
C ILE A 505 1.50 2.34 4.15
N GLY A 506 0.51 3.13 4.57
CA GLY A 506 0.46 3.68 5.91
C GLY A 506 0.35 2.53 6.90
N ILE A 507 1.38 2.32 7.72
CA ILE A 507 1.33 1.40 8.86
C ILE A 507 0.26 1.98 9.80
N PRO A 508 -0.97 1.43 9.88
CA PRO A 508 -2.14 2.17 10.36
C PRO A 508 -1.84 2.81 11.71
N THR A 509 -1.85 4.14 11.78
CA THR A 509 -1.55 4.86 13.02
C THR A 509 -2.67 4.64 14.01
N LEU A 510 -2.32 4.48 15.29
CA LEU A 510 -3.32 4.46 16.37
C LEU A 510 -3.96 5.85 16.56
N ASP A 511 -3.38 6.88 15.95
CA ASP A 511 -3.90 8.23 15.89
C ASP A 511 -4.90 8.43 14.75
N ASP A 512 -6.16 8.57 15.13
CA ASP A 512 -7.25 9.06 14.28
C ASP A 512 -7.01 10.54 13.93
N GLY A 513 -6.25 10.81 12.86
CA GLY A 513 -5.91 12.16 12.41
C GLY A 513 -4.48 12.64 12.72
N GLY A 514 -3.61 11.76 13.22
CA GLY A 514 -2.18 12.07 13.39
C GLY A 514 -1.48 12.36 12.06
N ILE A 515 -0.42 13.19 12.08
CA ILE A 515 0.39 13.40 10.87
C ILE A 515 1.15 12.12 10.56
N ILE A 516 0.80 11.47 9.46
CA ILE A 516 1.65 10.42 8.87
C ILE A 516 2.94 11.10 8.40
N GLU A 517 4.04 10.99 9.16
CA GLU A 517 5.39 11.35 8.71
C GLU A 517 5.86 10.35 7.64
N ASN A 518 5.21 10.38 6.47
CA ASN A 518 5.53 9.56 5.33
C ASN A 518 6.87 10.05 4.73
N PRO A 519 7.95 9.25 4.73
CA PRO A 519 9.31 9.73 4.50
C PRO A 519 9.59 10.02 3.02
N TRP A 520 9.14 11.20 2.61
CA TRP A 520 9.32 11.86 1.30
C TRP A 520 8.54 11.24 0.11
N PRO A 521 7.88 12.07 -0.73
CA PRO A 521 7.24 11.60 -1.95
C PRO A 521 8.24 11.14 -3.02
N TYR A 522 7.83 10.13 -3.79
CA TYR A 522 8.24 9.79 -5.16
C TYR A 522 9.59 10.35 -5.67
N ASP A 523 10.66 9.54 -5.59
CA ASP A 523 11.93 9.80 -6.28
C ASP A 523 11.78 9.82 -7.83
N GLN A 524 10.68 9.29 -8.37
CA GLN A 524 10.42 9.24 -9.82
C GLN A 524 10.10 10.63 -10.42
N ASP A 525 9.53 11.55 -9.66
CA ASP A 525 8.99 12.84 -10.15
C ASP A 525 10.05 13.83 -10.65
N GLY A 526 11.34 13.57 -10.39
CA GLY A 526 12.43 14.48 -10.75
C GLY A 526 12.55 14.79 -12.26
N LEU A 527 11.95 13.97 -13.13
CA LEU A 527 11.88 14.20 -14.58
C LEU A 527 10.64 15.02 -14.99
N GLU A 528 9.51 14.84 -14.32
CA GLU A 528 8.21 15.46 -14.65
C GLU A 528 8.12 16.95 -14.28
N PHE A 529 8.94 17.42 -13.35
CA PHE A 529 8.98 18.82 -12.90
C PHE A 529 10.17 19.63 -13.46
N GLY A 530 10.95 19.06 -14.39
CA GLY A 530 12.06 19.76 -15.03
C GLY A 530 13.38 19.77 -14.22
N GLY A 531 13.66 18.72 -13.46
CA GLY A 531 14.93 18.54 -12.74
C GLY A 531 14.88 18.90 -11.25
N PRO A 532 16.06 19.11 -10.60
CA PRO A 532 16.16 19.22 -9.15
C PRO A 532 15.32 20.34 -8.51
N GLU A 533 15.29 21.53 -9.12
CA GLU A 533 14.47 22.66 -8.64
C GLU A 533 12.96 22.35 -8.74
N GLY A 534 12.55 21.59 -9.75
CA GLY A 534 11.20 21.07 -9.88
C GLY A 534 10.84 20.07 -8.79
N ARG A 535 11.73 19.11 -8.53
CA ARG A 535 11.59 18.14 -7.44
C ARG A 535 11.43 18.83 -6.09
N ASN A 536 12.26 19.83 -5.79
CA ASN A 536 12.18 20.59 -4.54
C ASN A 536 10.80 21.23 -4.35
N ARG A 537 10.23 21.82 -5.40
CA ARG A 537 8.87 22.39 -5.39
C ARG A 537 7.78 21.34 -5.19
N ALA A 538 7.82 20.24 -5.94
CA ALA A 538 6.85 19.14 -5.81
C ALA A 538 6.84 18.51 -4.40
N MET A 539 8.03 18.29 -3.85
CA MET A 539 8.26 17.80 -2.49
C MET A 539 7.71 18.77 -1.44
N CYS A 540 8.00 20.07 -1.56
CA CYS A 540 7.49 21.09 -0.64
C CYS A 540 5.96 21.31 -0.74
N ALA A 541 5.36 21.15 -1.91
CA ALA A 541 3.90 21.17 -2.08
C ALA A 541 3.24 19.97 -1.39
N SER A 542 3.85 18.79 -1.46
CA SER A 542 3.37 17.58 -0.80
C SER A 542 3.46 17.68 0.74
N ILE A 543 4.58 18.20 1.26
CA ILE A 543 4.75 18.48 2.70
C ILE A 543 3.74 19.56 3.14
N ASN A 544 3.47 20.56 2.31
CA ASN A 544 2.43 21.55 2.60
C ASN A 544 1.04 20.92 2.71
N ALA A 545 0.68 19.97 1.83
CA ALA A 545 -0.60 19.28 1.89
C ALA A 545 -0.79 18.44 3.17
N GLN A 546 0.28 17.84 3.70
CA GLN A 546 0.25 17.04 4.93
C GLN A 546 0.13 17.89 6.21
N TYR A 547 0.90 18.98 6.33
CA TYR A 547 0.94 19.77 7.56
C TYR A 547 -0.09 20.90 7.57
N PHE A 548 -0.44 21.46 6.41
CA PHE A 548 -1.39 22.58 6.24
C PHE A 548 -2.73 22.14 5.61
N THR A 549 -3.04 20.85 5.64
CA THR A 549 -4.30 20.16 5.32
C THR A 549 -5.46 21.05 4.81
N TYR A 550 -6.14 21.78 5.70
CA TYR A 550 -7.34 22.54 5.35
C TYR A 550 -7.03 23.89 4.68
N ALA A 551 -5.89 24.52 4.99
CA ALA A 551 -5.41 25.69 4.26
C ALA A 551 -4.92 25.32 2.84
N ASN A 552 -4.32 24.14 2.68
CA ASN A 552 -3.93 23.58 1.39
C ASN A 552 -5.18 23.25 0.54
N ALA A 553 -6.19 22.62 1.13
CA ALA A 553 -7.49 22.39 0.50
C ALA A 553 -8.16 23.69 0.02
N ARG A 554 -8.04 24.79 0.77
CA ARG A 554 -8.53 26.10 0.32
C ARG A 554 -7.76 26.65 -0.88
N ILE A 555 -6.43 26.55 -0.89
CA ILE A 555 -5.61 26.93 -2.07
C ILE A 555 -6.05 26.11 -3.29
N PHE A 556 -6.32 24.81 -3.11
CA PHE A 556 -6.74 23.92 -4.18
C PHE A 556 -8.16 24.25 -4.70
N LEU A 557 -9.09 24.59 -3.81
CA LEU A 557 -10.41 25.13 -4.14
C LEU A 557 -10.33 26.44 -4.94
N ASP A 558 -9.47 27.37 -4.53
CA ASP A 558 -9.29 28.63 -5.26
C ASP A 558 -8.60 28.43 -6.62
N ALA A 559 -7.87 27.32 -6.81
CA ALA A 559 -7.22 26.94 -8.07
C ALA A 559 -8.16 26.29 -9.09
N GLN A 560 -8.97 25.32 -8.65
CA GLN A 560 -9.80 24.50 -9.54
C GLN A 560 -11.26 24.95 -9.63
N LEU A 561 -11.80 25.51 -8.55
CA LEU A 561 -13.23 25.83 -8.39
C LEU A 561 -13.39 27.24 -7.80
N PRO A 562 -12.92 28.31 -8.49
CA PRO A 562 -12.96 29.66 -7.95
C PRO A 562 -14.39 30.15 -7.68
N GLU A 563 -15.38 29.70 -8.45
CA GLU A 563 -16.76 30.15 -8.33
C GLU A 563 -17.61 29.25 -7.41
N LYS A 564 -18.36 29.86 -6.49
CA LYS A 564 -19.20 29.14 -5.52
C LYS A 564 -20.29 28.28 -6.18
N GLU A 565 -20.76 28.66 -7.36
CA GLU A 565 -21.71 27.85 -8.13
C GLU A 565 -21.09 26.53 -8.61
N GLN A 566 -19.83 26.54 -9.07
CA GLN A 566 -19.10 25.33 -9.46
C GLN A 566 -18.91 24.40 -8.25
N ARG A 567 -18.51 24.96 -7.10
CA ARG A 567 -18.38 24.23 -5.82
C ARG A 567 -19.68 23.55 -5.39
N THR A 568 -20.80 24.27 -5.52
CA THR A 568 -22.15 23.78 -5.18
C THR A 568 -22.60 22.67 -6.13
N LYS A 569 -22.48 22.89 -7.45
CA LYS A 569 -22.83 21.92 -8.50
C LYS A 569 -22.01 20.63 -8.35
N LEU A 570 -20.70 20.74 -8.08
CA LEU A 570 -19.84 19.58 -7.85
C LEU A 570 -20.35 18.72 -6.68
N ARG A 571 -20.53 19.33 -5.49
CA ARG A 571 -20.97 18.60 -4.29
C ARG A 571 -22.37 17.98 -4.44
N GLU A 572 -23.27 18.58 -5.21
CA GLU A 572 -24.60 18.01 -5.46
C GLU A 572 -24.58 16.85 -6.47
N ASN A 573 -23.81 16.96 -7.55
CA ASN A 573 -23.58 15.84 -8.47
C ASN A 573 -23.00 14.62 -7.74
N LEU A 574 -22.01 14.86 -6.86
CA LEU A 574 -21.37 13.82 -6.06
C LEU A 574 -22.33 13.20 -5.04
N ARG A 575 -23.10 14.02 -4.33
CA ARG A 575 -24.16 13.54 -3.42
C ARG A 575 -25.15 12.63 -4.12
N THR A 576 -25.59 13.03 -5.32
CA THR A 576 -26.50 12.25 -6.16
C THR A 576 -25.90 10.90 -6.57
N MET A 577 -24.63 10.91 -7.01
CA MET A 577 -23.91 9.68 -7.41
C MET A 577 -23.70 8.73 -6.24
N VAL A 578 -23.17 9.23 -5.12
CA VAL A 578 -22.88 8.41 -3.92
C VAL A 578 -24.17 7.85 -3.32
N ALA A 579 -25.24 8.65 -3.22
CA ALA A 579 -26.54 8.15 -2.78
C ALA A 579 -27.08 7.03 -3.70
N GLY A 580 -26.99 7.21 -5.03
CA GLY A 580 -27.40 6.17 -5.98
C GLY A 580 -26.59 4.86 -5.87
N VAL A 581 -25.31 4.94 -5.49
CA VAL A 581 -24.48 3.76 -5.17
C VAL A 581 -24.91 3.10 -3.85
N VAL A 582 -25.19 3.89 -2.80
CA VAL A 582 -25.69 3.38 -1.51
C VAL A 582 -27.05 2.69 -1.67
N ASP A 583 -28.01 3.30 -2.37
CA ASP A 583 -29.31 2.69 -2.68
C ASP A 583 -29.16 1.42 -3.54
N SER A 584 -28.17 1.38 -4.42
CA SER A 584 -27.89 0.21 -5.25
C SER A 584 -27.31 -0.96 -4.44
N PHE A 585 -26.38 -0.71 -3.53
CA PHE A 585 -25.86 -1.72 -2.61
C PHE A 585 -26.93 -2.20 -1.62
N ARG A 586 -27.77 -1.29 -1.10
CA ARG A 586 -28.98 -1.65 -0.33
C ARG A 586 -29.89 -2.60 -1.12
N GLY A 587 -30.06 -2.31 -2.41
CA GLY A 587 -30.81 -3.14 -3.36
C GLY A 587 -30.17 -4.51 -3.65
N MET A 588 -28.85 -4.65 -3.55
CA MET A 588 -28.14 -5.93 -3.60
C MET A 588 -28.37 -6.71 -2.30
N VAL A 589 -28.10 -6.10 -1.14
CA VAL A 589 -28.24 -6.75 0.18
C VAL A 589 -29.67 -7.21 0.46
N ALA A 590 -30.68 -6.48 -0.01
CA ALA A 590 -32.07 -6.90 0.04
C ALA A 590 -32.33 -8.26 -0.66
N GLN A 591 -31.60 -8.56 -1.73
CA GLN A 591 -31.81 -9.74 -2.58
C GLN A 591 -31.09 -11.01 -2.08
N LEU A 592 -30.18 -10.89 -1.10
CA LEU A 592 -29.34 -12.02 -0.63
C LEU A 592 -30.15 -13.09 0.11
N ASP A 593 -30.24 -14.30 -0.43
CA ASP A 593 -30.91 -15.45 0.22
C ASP A 593 -30.20 -15.95 1.49
N TRP A 594 -28.88 -15.74 1.59
CA TRP A 594 -28.04 -16.20 2.68
C TRP A 594 -28.01 -15.31 3.94
N MET A 595 -28.66 -14.14 3.92
CA MET A 595 -28.82 -13.25 5.08
C MET A 595 -30.24 -13.29 5.67
N SER A 596 -30.34 -13.32 7.00
CA SER A 596 -31.61 -13.22 7.73
C SER A 596 -32.32 -11.87 7.54
N SER A 597 -33.60 -11.79 7.93
CA SER A 597 -34.35 -10.51 7.89
C SER A 597 -33.78 -9.49 8.88
N GLU A 598 -33.26 -9.99 10.00
CA GLU A 598 -32.65 -9.27 11.10
C GLU A 598 -31.29 -8.69 10.68
N ALA A 599 -30.40 -9.51 10.09
CA ALA A 599 -29.12 -9.06 9.56
C ALA A 599 -29.30 -8.08 8.39
N LYS A 600 -30.26 -8.30 7.49
CA LYS A 600 -30.62 -7.33 6.45
C LYS A 600 -31.06 -5.99 7.05
N ARG A 601 -31.97 -6.01 8.03
CA ARG A 601 -32.43 -4.80 8.73
C ARG A 601 -31.27 -4.07 9.41
N ALA A 602 -30.32 -4.80 10.02
CA ALA A 602 -29.14 -4.19 10.62
C ALA A 602 -28.20 -3.57 9.58
N SER A 603 -27.95 -4.24 8.46
CA SER A 603 -27.18 -3.67 7.35
C SER A 603 -27.83 -2.40 6.77
N PHE A 604 -29.16 -2.36 6.67
CA PHE A 604 -29.90 -1.17 6.25
C PHE A 604 -29.74 -0.04 7.25
N LEU A 605 -29.83 -0.31 8.56
CA LEU A 605 -29.54 0.70 9.59
C LEU A 605 -28.08 1.18 9.54
N LYS A 606 -27.12 0.34 9.11
CA LYS A 606 -25.73 0.76 8.88
C LYS A 606 -25.59 1.73 7.70
N MET A 607 -26.29 1.47 6.59
CA MET A 607 -26.37 2.39 5.45
C MET A 607 -27.14 3.68 5.79
N ASP A 608 -28.26 3.58 6.53
CA ASP A 608 -29.11 4.72 6.92
C ASP A 608 -28.42 5.71 7.87
N ASN A 609 -27.37 5.26 8.57
CA ASN A 609 -26.54 6.09 9.46
C ASN A 609 -25.17 6.45 8.84
N LEU A 610 -24.88 6.05 7.60
CA LEU A 610 -23.59 6.28 6.94
C LEU A 610 -23.34 7.78 6.71
N VAL A 611 -22.19 8.29 7.16
CA VAL A 611 -21.79 9.69 6.93
C VAL A 611 -20.98 9.80 5.63
N THR A 612 -21.37 10.71 4.74
CA THR A 612 -20.72 10.92 3.44
C THR A 612 -19.94 12.24 3.41
N ASN A 613 -18.62 12.15 3.52
CA ASN A 613 -17.71 13.30 3.55
C ASN A 613 -17.30 13.66 2.11
N LEU A 614 -17.93 14.70 1.54
CA LEU A 614 -17.81 15.05 0.11
C LEU A 614 -16.90 16.26 -0.16
N ALA A 615 -15.78 15.98 -0.84
CA ALA A 615 -14.79 16.90 -1.39
C ALA A 615 -13.95 17.72 -0.37
N TRP A 616 -14.58 18.41 0.59
CA TRP A 616 -13.90 19.15 1.66
C TRP A 616 -14.84 19.39 2.87
N PRO A 617 -14.33 19.73 4.06
CA PRO A 617 -15.14 20.25 5.18
C PRO A 617 -15.68 21.66 4.89
N ASP A 618 -16.92 21.95 5.29
CA ASP A 618 -17.56 23.26 5.01
C ASP A 618 -16.78 24.49 5.54
N PHE A 619 -16.08 24.36 6.67
CA PHE A 619 -15.31 25.46 7.26
C PHE A 619 -14.12 25.93 6.40
N VAL A 620 -13.69 25.15 5.40
CA VAL A 620 -12.59 25.51 4.48
C VAL A 620 -12.99 26.69 3.56
N GLU A 621 -14.29 26.83 3.26
CA GLU A 621 -14.80 27.94 2.44
C GLU A 621 -15.01 29.24 3.24
N ASP A 622 -15.08 29.16 4.57
CA ASP A 622 -15.26 30.31 5.45
C ASP A 622 -13.91 30.82 5.98
N ASP A 623 -13.50 32.01 5.54
CA ASP A 623 -12.24 32.65 5.91
C ASP A 623 -12.07 32.83 7.43
N ALA A 624 -13.16 33.00 8.18
CA ALA A 624 -13.13 33.18 9.63
C ALA A 624 -13.08 31.83 10.36
N ALA A 625 -13.86 30.83 9.93
CA ALA A 625 -13.82 29.49 10.51
C ALA A 625 -12.48 28.78 10.27
N LEU A 626 -11.94 28.87 9.05
CA LEU A 626 -10.60 28.38 8.73
C LEU A 626 -9.51 29.10 9.55
N SER A 627 -9.65 30.41 9.77
CA SER A 627 -8.73 31.19 10.63
C SER A 627 -8.88 30.86 12.12
N ALA A 628 -10.07 30.44 12.57
CA ALA A 628 -10.29 29.98 13.94
C ALA A 628 -9.64 28.62 14.20
N PHE A 629 -9.78 27.67 13.28
CA PHE A 629 -9.15 26.34 13.36
C PHE A 629 -7.63 26.43 13.55
N TYR A 630 -6.95 27.26 12.75
CA TYR A 630 -5.50 27.47 12.86
C TYR A 630 -5.09 28.55 13.88
N SER A 631 -6.01 29.09 14.70
CA SER A 631 -5.71 30.20 15.61
C SER A 631 -4.63 29.91 16.70
N PRO A 632 -4.38 28.67 17.17
CA PRO A 632 -3.24 28.35 18.02
C PRO A 632 -1.86 28.43 17.33
N LEU A 633 -1.81 28.42 15.98
CA LEU A 633 -0.58 28.29 15.22
C LEU A 633 0.15 29.63 15.02
N ALA A 634 1.03 29.98 15.97
CA ALA A 634 1.82 31.21 15.93
C ALA A 634 3.19 31.04 15.24
N PHE A 635 3.31 31.53 14.00
CA PHE A 635 4.60 31.71 13.31
C PHE A 635 5.18 33.12 13.53
N ARG A 636 6.51 33.21 13.48
CA ARG A 636 7.29 34.45 13.49
C ARG A 636 7.99 34.63 12.13
N GLU A 637 8.38 35.85 11.80
CA GLU A 637 9.03 36.15 10.50
C GLU A 637 10.39 35.45 10.36
N GLU A 638 11.13 35.35 11.47
CA GLU A 638 12.43 34.71 11.58
C GLU A 638 12.40 33.17 11.71
N ASP A 639 11.22 32.54 11.84
CA ASP A 639 11.14 31.07 11.95
C ASP A 639 11.68 30.40 10.67
N THR A 640 12.53 29.39 10.81
CA THR A 640 13.00 28.55 9.69
C THR A 640 11.90 27.59 9.23
N PHE A 641 12.00 27.04 8.02
CA PHE A 641 11.10 25.95 7.58
C PHE A 641 11.08 24.80 8.59
N THR A 642 12.26 24.44 9.09
CA THR A 642 12.44 23.39 10.08
C THR A 642 11.71 23.67 11.40
N GLN A 643 11.70 24.92 11.88
CA GLN A 643 10.95 25.36 13.06
C GLN A 643 9.44 25.46 12.83
N MET A 644 9.02 25.89 11.63
CA MET A 644 7.60 25.90 11.24
C MET A 644 7.03 24.46 11.22
N LYS A 645 7.80 23.47 10.73
CA LYS A 645 7.42 22.05 10.75
C LYS A 645 7.21 21.52 12.17
N ASP A 646 8.10 21.85 13.11
CA ASP A 646 7.95 21.46 14.52
C ASP A 646 6.65 22.05 15.12
N LYS A 647 6.40 23.35 14.91
CA LYS A 647 5.17 24.01 15.37
C LYS A 647 3.89 23.44 14.78
N LEU A 648 3.91 23.03 13.51
CA LEU A 648 2.77 22.39 12.85
C LEU A 648 2.52 20.98 13.43
N ARG A 649 3.58 20.19 13.66
CA ARG A 649 3.46 18.88 14.32
C ARG A 649 2.89 19.02 15.73
N ASP A 650 3.41 19.96 16.51
CA ASP A 650 2.91 20.29 17.85
C ASP A 650 1.41 20.69 17.82
N PHE A 651 0.97 21.46 16.82
CA PHE A 651 -0.44 21.82 16.63
C PHE A 651 -1.33 20.59 16.40
N TRP A 652 -0.97 19.68 15.50
CA TRP A 652 -1.76 18.46 15.27
C TRP A 652 -1.72 17.50 16.46
N THR A 653 -0.58 17.38 17.14
CA THR A 653 -0.43 16.59 18.38
C THR A 653 -1.34 17.12 19.50
N ASN A 654 -1.39 18.44 19.68
CA ASN A 654 -2.31 19.08 20.62
C ASN A 654 -3.77 18.81 20.22
N SER A 655 -4.12 18.82 18.94
CA SER A 655 -5.49 18.55 18.49
C SER A 655 -5.96 17.12 18.81
N GLN A 656 -5.05 16.13 18.79
CA GLN A 656 -5.36 14.76 19.27
C GLN A 656 -5.61 14.74 20.79
N ALA A 657 -4.84 15.49 21.58
CA ALA A 657 -5.10 15.63 23.02
C ALA A 657 -6.42 16.39 23.30
N GLU A 658 -6.76 17.41 22.51
CA GLU A 658 -8.04 18.11 22.60
C GLU A 658 -9.23 17.19 22.27
N ARG A 659 -9.08 16.29 21.29
CA ARG A 659 -10.07 15.21 21.01
C ARG A 659 -10.25 14.28 22.22
N LEU A 660 -9.15 13.85 22.85
CA LEU A 660 -9.18 12.96 24.02
C LEU A 660 -9.91 13.59 25.23
N PHE A 661 -9.64 14.86 25.54
CA PHE A 661 -10.11 15.48 26.79
C PHE A 661 -11.38 16.33 26.67
N PHE A 662 -11.74 16.81 25.46
CA PHE A 662 -12.80 17.81 25.28
C PHE A 662 -13.84 17.49 24.20
N ALA A 663 -13.74 16.36 23.50
CA ALA A 663 -14.79 15.92 22.58
C ALA A 663 -16.00 15.38 23.35
N ASN A 664 -17.21 15.83 22.98
CA ASN A 664 -18.48 15.35 23.56
C ASN A 664 -19.11 14.20 22.76
N ASP A 665 -18.57 13.90 21.57
CA ASP A 665 -18.98 12.83 20.67
C ASP A 665 -17.84 12.50 19.70
N THR A 666 -17.89 11.34 19.04
CA THR A 666 -16.96 10.99 17.94
C THR A 666 -17.18 11.92 16.74
N ASP A 667 -16.10 12.55 16.24
CA ASP A 667 -16.18 13.34 15.01
C ASP A 667 -16.24 12.42 13.77
N ARG A 668 -17.47 12.09 13.37
CA ARG A 668 -17.75 11.29 12.16
C ARG A 668 -17.53 12.09 10.86
N LEU A 669 -17.40 13.42 10.95
CA LEU A 669 -17.16 14.35 9.84
C LEU A 669 -15.66 14.67 9.64
N ASP A 670 -14.78 14.19 10.53
CA ASP A 670 -13.34 14.38 10.43
C ASP A 670 -12.80 13.85 9.09
N PHE A 671 -12.35 14.80 8.27
CA PHE A 671 -12.20 14.65 6.82
C PHE A 671 -10.79 14.19 6.40
N GLY A 672 -9.83 14.08 7.32
CA GLY A 672 -8.43 13.84 6.95
C GLY A 672 -7.91 14.90 5.96
N ILE A 673 -7.19 14.47 4.91
CA ILE A 673 -6.52 15.37 3.94
C ILE A 673 -7.36 15.58 2.66
N PRO A 674 -7.95 16.77 2.40
CA PRO A 674 -8.85 16.94 1.25
C PRO A 674 -8.16 17.03 -0.12
N SER A 675 -6.85 17.30 -0.18
CA SER A 675 -6.10 17.47 -1.44
C SER A 675 -5.35 16.22 -1.93
N ILE A 676 -5.41 15.11 -1.19
CA ILE A 676 -4.80 13.84 -1.59
C ILE A 676 -5.61 13.13 -2.69
N VAL A 677 -4.95 12.36 -3.55
CA VAL A 677 -5.62 11.48 -4.52
C VAL A 677 -5.82 10.11 -3.87
N ASN A 678 -6.87 10.00 -3.06
CA ASN A 678 -7.34 8.74 -2.51
C ASN A 678 -8.84 8.83 -2.22
N ALA A 679 -9.44 7.76 -1.72
CA ALA A 679 -10.67 7.75 -0.94
C ALA A 679 -10.47 6.81 0.27
N TRP A 680 -11.42 6.77 1.21
CA TRP A 680 -11.40 5.79 2.31
C TRP A 680 -12.77 5.66 3.02
N TYR A 681 -12.99 4.49 3.63
CA TYR A 681 -13.95 4.26 4.70
C TYR A 681 -13.29 4.36 6.09
N SER A 682 -14.09 4.68 7.12
CA SER A 682 -13.69 4.59 8.53
C SER A 682 -14.75 3.82 9.33
N SER A 683 -14.37 2.64 9.83
CA SER A 683 -15.27 1.70 10.49
C SER A 683 -15.79 2.20 11.84
N SER A 684 -14.92 2.77 12.68
CA SER A 684 -15.29 3.34 13.99
C SER A 684 -16.10 4.64 13.89
N ARG A 685 -16.18 5.23 12.69
CA ARG A 685 -16.99 6.41 12.40
C ARG A 685 -18.19 6.10 11.50
N ASN A 686 -18.28 4.89 10.97
CA ASN A 686 -19.16 4.51 9.86
C ASN A 686 -19.32 5.66 8.83
N SER A 687 -18.22 6.03 8.17
CA SER A 687 -18.19 7.15 7.21
C SER A 687 -17.33 6.86 5.97
N ILE A 688 -17.76 7.33 4.80
CA ILE A 688 -17.01 7.29 3.54
C ILE A 688 -16.56 8.70 3.14
N THR A 689 -15.31 8.85 2.69
CA THR A 689 -14.69 10.15 2.39
C THR A 689 -14.12 10.19 0.98
N PHE A 690 -14.50 11.23 0.22
CA PHE A 690 -14.02 11.48 -1.14
C PHE A 690 -13.34 12.86 -1.23
N PRO A 691 -12.02 12.94 -0.99
CA PRO A 691 -11.20 14.15 -1.12
C PRO A 691 -11.35 14.89 -2.45
N LEU A 692 -11.32 16.23 -2.42
CA LEU A 692 -11.20 17.07 -3.63
C LEU A 692 -10.06 16.65 -4.54
N GLY A 693 -8.95 16.14 -4.00
CA GLY A 693 -7.82 15.67 -4.78
C GLY A 693 -8.14 14.56 -5.79
N ILE A 694 -9.08 13.64 -5.52
CA ILE A 694 -9.45 12.58 -6.48
C ILE A 694 -10.56 13.01 -7.46
N LEU A 695 -11.20 14.16 -7.23
CA LEU A 695 -12.40 14.61 -7.96
C LEU A 695 -12.04 15.34 -9.27
N SER A 696 -11.25 14.67 -10.11
CA SER A 696 -10.75 15.16 -11.39
C SER A 696 -10.46 14.01 -12.36
N LYS A 697 -10.19 14.34 -13.64
CA LYS A 697 -9.86 13.37 -14.68
C LYS A 697 -8.63 12.52 -14.27
N PRO A 698 -8.63 11.18 -14.45
CA PRO A 698 -9.64 10.39 -15.16
C PRO A 698 -10.81 9.90 -14.31
N PHE A 699 -10.79 10.08 -12.99
CA PHE A 699 -11.79 9.49 -12.09
C PHE A 699 -13.17 10.15 -12.21
N TYR A 700 -13.21 11.46 -12.39
CA TYR A 700 -14.44 12.24 -12.48
C TYR A 700 -14.31 13.47 -13.37
N ASP A 701 -15.37 13.76 -14.12
CA ASP A 701 -15.63 15.07 -14.72
C ASP A 701 -17.15 15.30 -14.72
N PRO A 702 -17.68 16.46 -14.30
CA PRO A 702 -19.13 16.70 -14.23
C PRO A 702 -19.83 16.64 -15.60
N ASN A 703 -19.08 16.65 -16.70
CA ASN A 703 -19.55 16.56 -18.08
C ASN A 703 -19.05 15.27 -18.81
N PHE A 704 -18.45 14.29 -18.11
CA PHE A 704 -18.30 12.92 -18.64
C PHE A 704 -19.67 12.22 -18.73
N PRO A 705 -19.87 11.27 -19.68
CA PRO A 705 -21.07 10.45 -19.70
C PRO A 705 -21.18 9.64 -18.40
N ALA A 706 -22.40 9.41 -17.92
CA ALA A 706 -22.68 8.72 -16.66
C ALA A 706 -21.96 7.36 -16.57
N SER A 707 -21.95 6.59 -17.66
CA SER A 707 -21.17 5.34 -17.76
C SER A 707 -19.69 5.47 -17.37
N VAL A 708 -19.02 6.56 -17.75
CA VAL A 708 -17.59 6.78 -17.46
C VAL A 708 -17.40 7.19 -16.00
N ASN A 709 -18.22 8.12 -15.53
CA ASN A 709 -18.20 8.61 -14.13
C ASN A 709 -18.53 7.49 -13.13
N TYR A 710 -19.60 6.72 -13.37
CA TYR A 710 -19.93 5.57 -12.53
C TYR A 710 -18.91 4.44 -12.65
N GLY A 711 -18.34 4.22 -13.84
CA GLY A 711 -17.30 3.20 -14.04
C GLY A 711 -15.95 3.55 -13.38
N ALA A 712 -15.73 4.80 -12.99
CA ALA A 712 -14.52 5.25 -12.30
C ALA A 712 -14.83 5.66 -10.85
N LEU A 713 -15.19 6.93 -10.59
CA LEU A 713 -15.53 7.39 -9.24
C LEU A 713 -16.70 6.63 -8.61
N GLY A 714 -17.69 6.19 -9.40
CA GLY A 714 -18.80 5.37 -8.87
C GLY A 714 -18.33 4.02 -8.33
N VAL A 715 -17.36 3.36 -8.98
CA VAL A 715 -16.76 2.11 -8.48
C VAL A 715 -15.99 2.37 -7.20
N ILE A 716 -15.22 3.47 -7.13
CA ILE A 716 -14.54 3.88 -5.90
C ILE A 716 -15.57 4.15 -4.78
N ALA A 717 -16.66 4.84 -5.07
CA ALA A 717 -17.73 5.07 -4.10
C ALA A 717 -18.41 3.78 -3.61
N GLY A 718 -18.50 2.76 -4.48
CA GLY A 718 -18.97 1.43 -4.10
C GLY A 718 -17.94 0.62 -3.31
N HIS A 719 -16.65 0.81 -3.58
CA HIS A 719 -15.53 0.19 -2.89
C HIS A 719 -15.47 0.69 -1.44
N GLU A 720 -15.46 2.01 -1.22
CA GLU A 720 -15.53 2.60 0.14
C GLU A 720 -16.79 2.18 0.88
N LEU A 721 -17.94 2.12 0.20
CA LEU A 721 -19.16 1.62 0.82
C LEU A 721 -19.04 0.15 1.23
N SER A 722 -18.39 -0.67 0.41
CA SER A 722 -18.24 -2.10 0.67
C SER A 722 -17.20 -2.42 1.74
N HIS A 723 -16.25 -1.53 2.04
CA HIS A 723 -15.44 -1.61 3.27
C HIS A 723 -16.32 -1.50 4.54
N GLY A 724 -17.49 -0.87 4.46
CA GLY A 724 -18.51 -0.93 5.51
C GLY A 724 -19.06 -2.33 5.79
N PHE A 725 -18.77 -3.30 4.93
CA PHE A 725 -19.30 -4.66 4.95
C PHE A 725 -18.24 -5.74 4.72
N ASP A 726 -16.95 -5.41 4.62
CA ASP A 726 -15.88 -6.41 4.51
C ASP A 726 -15.59 -7.10 5.87
N ASP A 727 -14.56 -7.95 5.92
CA ASP A 727 -14.24 -8.75 7.09
C ASP A 727 -13.84 -7.92 8.33
N GLU A 728 -13.33 -6.70 8.11
CA GLU A 728 -13.13 -5.70 9.16
C GLU A 728 -14.45 -4.95 9.43
N GLY A 729 -15.13 -4.48 8.38
CA GLY A 729 -16.34 -3.67 8.43
C GLY A 729 -17.55 -4.29 9.14
N ILE A 730 -17.82 -5.59 8.98
CA ILE A 730 -19.00 -6.25 9.61
C ILE A 730 -18.95 -6.27 11.14
N GLN A 731 -17.77 -6.06 11.73
CA GLN A 731 -17.59 -6.05 13.18
C GLN A 731 -18.13 -4.77 13.82
N TRP A 732 -18.44 -3.75 13.01
CA TRP A 732 -18.89 -2.42 13.44
C TRP A 732 -20.31 -2.15 12.95
N ASP A 733 -21.14 -1.55 13.82
CA ASP A 733 -22.52 -1.22 13.49
C ASP A 733 -22.70 0.15 12.81
N GLY A 734 -23.95 0.57 12.62
CA GLY A 734 -24.30 1.84 11.97
C GLY A 734 -23.84 3.11 12.69
N THR A 735 -23.53 3.01 13.98
CA THR A 735 -23.02 4.11 14.79
C THR A 735 -21.49 4.16 14.82
N GLY A 736 -20.79 3.15 14.30
CA GLY A 736 -19.35 3.01 14.47
C GLY A 736 -18.96 2.38 15.82
N THR A 737 -19.92 1.79 16.53
CA THR A 737 -19.62 0.96 17.71
C THR A 737 -19.14 -0.41 17.24
N LEU A 738 -18.07 -0.93 17.84
CA LEU A 738 -17.55 -2.28 17.61
C LEU A 738 -18.49 -3.32 18.24
N ARG A 739 -19.53 -3.64 17.47
CA ARG A 739 -20.60 -4.57 17.83
C ARG A 739 -21.06 -5.26 16.55
N GLY A 740 -20.72 -6.55 16.43
CA GLY A 740 -21.19 -7.40 15.35
C GLY A 740 -22.72 -7.41 15.31
N TRP A 741 -23.28 -7.27 14.10
CA TRP A 741 -24.70 -7.02 13.87
C TRP A 741 -25.38 -8.08 12.97
N MET A 742 -24.60 -9.02 12.44
CA MET A 742 -25.14 -10.24 11.82
C MET A 742 -25.56 -11.25 12.90
N ASP A 743 -26.51 -12.11 12.57
CA ASP A 743 -26.69 -13.36 13.31
C ASP A 743 -25.66 -14.41 12.84
N ALA A 744 -25.42 -15.44 13.66
CA ALA A 744 -24.38 -16.44 13.41
C ALA A 744 -24.56 -17.26 12.11
N ALA A 745 -25.77 -17.35 11.53
CA ALA A 745 -25.96 -18.01 10.24
C ALA A 745 -25.61 -17.05 9.08
N SER A 746 -26.02 -15.78 9.16
CA SER A 746 -25.60 -14.75 8.21
C SER A 746 -24.07 -14.52 8.24
N GLU A 747 -23.45 -14.54 9.43
CA GLU A 747 -22.00 -14.41 9.61
C GLU A 747 -21.25 -15.61 9.02
N ALA A 748 -21.68 -16.85 9.30
CA ALA A 748 -21.06 -18.04 8.71
C ALA A 748 -21.21 -18.10 7.18
N ASN A 749 -22.27 -17.52 6.61
CA ASN A 749 -22.45 -17.39 5.16
C ASN A 749 -21.58 -16.28 4.56
N PHE A 750 -21.41 -15.16 5.27
CA PHE A 750 -20.42 -14.14 4.91
C PHE A 750 -19.00 -14.73 4.91
N GLU A 751 -18.61 -15.50 5.93
CA GLU A 751 -17.27 -16.12 5.99
C GLU A 751 -17.05 -17.15 4.86
N GLN A 752 -18.08 -17.86 4.39
CA GLN A 752 -17.99 -18.70 3.19
C GLN A 752 -17.77 -17.88 1.90
N MET A 753 -18.48 -16.76 1.73
CA MET A 753 -18.29 -15.84 0.60
C MET A 753 -16.88 -15.23 0.62
N ALA A 754 -16.42 -14.79 1.80
CA ALA A 754 -15.11 -14.21 2.01
C ALA A 754 -13.97 -15.23 1.81
N GLN A 755 -14.17 -16.51 2.17
CA GLN A 755 -13.22 -17.58 1.89
C GLN A 755 -13.11 -17.89 0.39
N CYS A 756 -14.22 -17.84 -0.36
CA CYS A 756 -14.18 -17.97 -1.82
C CYS A 756 -13.22 -16.93 -2.43
N VAL A 757 -13.32 -15.66 -2.00
CA VAL A 757 -12.45 -14.58 -2.48
C VAL A 757 -10.98 -14.83 -2.12
N VAL A 758 -10.69 -15.38 -0.94
CA VAL A 758 -9.33 -15.80 -0.54
C VAL A 758 -8.81 -16.89 -1.46
N ASP A 759 -9.56 -17.97 -1.63
CA ASP A 759 -9.15 -19.14 -2.42
C ASP A 759 -8.96 -18.79 -3.90
N GLU A 760 -9.83 -17.94 -4.45
CA GLU A 760 -9.80 -17.46 -5.83
C GLU A 760 -8.59 -16.57 -6.11
N TYR A 761 -8.37 -15.53 -5.30
CA TYR A 761 -7.25 -14.62 -5.51
C TYR A 761 -5.90 -15.30 -5.19
N ALA A 762 -5.88 -16.32 -4.32
CA ALA A 762 -4.70 -17.16 -4.10
C ALA A 762 -4.30 -18.00 -5.34
N GLN A 763 -5.16 -18.15 -6.36
CA GLN A 763 -4.77 -18.77 -7.64
C GLN A 763 -4.06 -17.78 -8.59
N PHE A 764 -4.04 -16.48 -8.28
CA PHE A 764 -3.39 -15.49 -9.11
C PHE A 764 -1.89 -15.44 -8.83
N GLU A 765 -1.08 -15.70 -9.86
CA GLU A 765 0.38 -15.60 -9.88
C GLU A 765 0.80 -14.28 -10.57
N PRO A 766 1.25 -13.23 -9.83
CA PRO A 766 1.71 -11.97 -10.43
C PRO A 766 3.21 -12.00 -10.78
N LEU A 767 3.98 -12.87 -10.11
CA LEU A 767 5.40 -13.14 -10.37
C LEU A 767 5.60 -14.66 -10.34
N SER A 768 6.49 -15.19 -11.17
CA SER A 768 6.69 -16.65 -11.25
C SER A 768 7.10 -17.25 -9.90
N GLY A 769 6.36 -18.25 -9.43
CA GLY A 769 6.52 -18.89 -8.13
C GLY A 769 5.85 -18.16 -6.96
N MET A 770 5.19 -17.01 -7.18
CA MET A 770 4.57 -16.21 -6.12
C MET A 770 3.13 -15.83 -6.45
N HIS A 771 2.23 -16.24 -5.57
CA HIS A 771 0.80 -15.96 -5.65
C HIS A 771 0.41 -14.75 -4.80
N ILE A 772 -0.80 -14.21 -5.00
CA ILE A 772 -1.36 -13.21 -4.08
C ILE A 772 -1.72 -13.88 -2.76
N ASP A 773 -1.41 -13.21 -1.65
CA ASP A 773 -1.89 -13.60 -0.32
C ASP A 773 -3.40 -13.24 -0.22
N GLY A 774 -4.25 -14.21 -0.56
CA GLY A 774 -5.71 -14.01 -0.60
C GLY A 774 -6.30 -13.54 0.72
N THR A 775 -5.75 -14.03 1.85
CA THR A 775 -6.15 -13.63 3.21
C THR A 775 -5.77 -12.19 3.51
N MET A 776 -4.52 -11.81 3.22
CA MET A 776 -4.05 -10.44 3.42
C MET A 776 -4.75 -9.42 2.52
N THR A 777 -5.25 -9.86 1.35
CA THR A 777 -5.94 -9.00 0.37
C THR A 777 -7.48 -9.10 0.43
N GLN A 778 -8.04 -9.86 1.38
CA GLN A 778 -9.46 -10.22 1.43
C GLN A 778 -10.42 -9.01 1.39
N GLY A 779 -10.25 -8.04 2.30
CA GLY A 779 -11.15 -6.89 2.39
C GLY A 779 -11.17 -6.04 1.12
N GLU A 780 -9.98 -5.73 0.57
CA GLU A 780 -9.80 -5.02 -0.70
C GLU A 780 -10.47 -5.73 -1.88
N ASN A 781 -10.30 -7.05 -1.96
CA ASN A 781 -10.89 -7.86 -3.02
C ASN A 781 -12.43 -7.93 -2.88
N ILE A 782 -12.97 -8.05 -1.67
CA ILE A 782 -14.41 -7.97 -1.40
C ILE A 782 -14.94 -6.58 -1.79
N ALA A 783 -14.22 -5.52 -1.43
CA ALA A 783 -14.63 -4.14 -1.68
C ALA A 783 -14.62 -3.80 -3.17
N ASP A 784 -13.61 -4.22 -3.93
CA ASP A 784 -13.57 -4.14 -5.40
C ASP A 784 -14.80 -4.81 -6.04
N ASN A 785 -15.08 -6.06 -5.64
CA ASN A 785 -16.15 -6.88 -6.19
C ASN A 785 -17.55 -6.36 -5.82
N GLY A 786 -17.76 -5.90 -4.58
CA GLY A 786 -19.00 -5.25 -4.16
C GLY A 786 -19.20 -3.90 -4.84
N GLY A 787 -18.13 -3.10 -4.93
CA GLY A 787 -18.16 -1.75 -5.44
C GLY A 787 -18.49 -1.64 -6.91
N ILE A 788 -17.90 -2.49 -7.76
CA ILE A 788 -18.20 -2.48 -9.20
C ILE A 788 -19.67 -2.84 -9.48
N ARG A 789 -20.26 -3.75 -8.69
CA ARG A 789 -21.66 -4.18 -8.80
C ARG A 789 -22.61 -3.04 -8.40
N ALA A 790 -22.35 -2.41 -7.25
CA ALA A 790 -23.14 -1.28 -6.77
C ALA A 790 -23.09 -0.10 -7.75
N ALA A 791 -21.91 0.23 -8.26
CA ALA A 791 -21.70 1.27 -9.26
C ALA A 791 -22.39 0.99 -10.59
N PHE A 792 -22.33 -0.24 -11.10
CA PHE A 792 -23.02 -0.62 -12.33
C PHE A 792 -24.54 -0.55 -12.16
N ARG A 793 -25.08 -1.00 -11.02
CA ARG A 793 -26.51 -0.92 -10.72
C ARG A 793 -26.97 0.53 -10.55
N ALA A 794 -26.16 1.39 -9.96
CA ALA A 794 -26.43 2.83 -9.87
C ALA A 794 -26.44 3.48 -11.27
N PHE A 795 -25.49 3.12 -12.13
CA PHE A 795 -25.45 3.53 -13.54
C PHE A 795 -26.69 3.07 -14.33
N GLN A 796 -27.11 1.80 -14.22
CA GLN A 796 -28.33 1.33 -14.88
C GLN A 796 -29.58 2.04 -14.34
N THR A 797 -29.63 2.34 -13.04
CA THR A 797 -30.72 3.12 -12.42
C THR A 797 -30.76 4.55 -12.94
N HIS A 798 -29.59 5.20 -13.07
CA HIS A 798 -29.46 6.53 -13.67
C HIS A 798 -29.97 6.55 -15.13
N VAL A 799 -29.57 5.60 -15.96
CA VAL A 799 -30.05 5.47 -17.35
C VAL A 799 -31.57 5.23 -17.39
N GLY A 800 -32.13 4.47 -16.45
CA GLY A 800 -33.57 4.26 -16.33
C GLY A 800 -34.37 5.50 -15.90
N LEU A 801 -33.74 6.45 -15.19
CA LEU A 801 -34.38 7.69 -14.72
C LEU A 801 -34.24 8.87 -15.69
N PHE A 802 -33.10 8.98 -16.38
CA PHE A 802 -32.73 10.15 -17.18
C PHE A 802 -32.58 9.85 -18.69
N GLY A 803 -32.63 8.57 -19.09
CA GLY A 803 -32.27 8.12 -20.43
C GLY A 803 -30.75 7.88 -20.56
N PRO A 804 -30.29 7.33 -21.70
CA PRO A 804 -28.87 7.13 -21.94
C PRO A 804 -28.17 8.43 -22.39
N ASP A 805 -26.90 8.55 -22.01
CA ASP A 805 -25.98 9.54 -22.56
C ASP A 805 -25.87 9.44 -24.10
N PRO A 806 -25.41 10.49 -24.79
CA PRO A 806 -24.94 10.38 -26.17
C PRO A 806 -23.71 9.47 -26.35
N ARG A 807 -23.54 8.93 -27.55
CA ARG A 807 -22.37 8.12 -27.95
C ARG A 807 -21.12 8.97 -28.10
N LEU A 808 -19.94 8.41 -27.81
CA LEU A 808 -18.64 9.08 -27.95
C LEU A 808 -18.41 9.66 -29.37
N PRO A 809 -17.75 10.83 -29.51
CA PRO A 809 -17.57 11.55 -30.78
C PRO A 809 -16.45 10.95 -31.66
N HIS A 810 -16.47 9.64 -31.90
CA HIS A 810 -15.45 8.92 -32.66
C HIS A 810 -16.03 7.76 -33.47
N GLU A 811 -15.56 7.55 -34.70
CA GLU A 811 -16.10 6.53 -35.62
C GLU A 811 -16.06 5.11 -35.04
N LEU A 812 -14.93 4.73 -34.42
CA LEU A 812 -14.78 3.44 -33.75
C LEU A 812 -15.40 3.43 -32.34
N PHE A 813 -14.90 4.23 -31.40
CA PHE A 813 -15.32 4.15 -29.99
C PHE A 813 -16.76 4.62 -29.72
N GLY A 814 -17.39 5.38 -30.63
CA GLY A 814 -18.83 5.66 -30.61
C GLY A 814 -19.73 4.46 -30.98
N GLN A 815 -19.13 3.29 -31.27
CA GLN A 815 -19.84 2.01 -31.42
C GLN A 815 -19.92 1.21 -30.13
N PHE A 816 -19.11 1.54 -29.10
CA PHE A 816 -19.27 0.92 -27.79
C PHE A 816 -20.58 1.33 -27.13
N SER A 817 -21.26 0.36 -26.53
CA SER A 817 -22.40 0.62 -25.65
C SER A 817 -21.96 1.24 -24.33
N HIS A 818 -22.84 1.99 -23.66
CA HIS A 818 -22.50 2.60 -22.36
C HIS A 818 -22.20 1.57 -21.26
N GLN A 819 -22.70 0.33 -21.37
CA GLN A 819 -22.26 -0.79 -20.50
C GLN A 819 -20.79 -1.17 -20.76
N GLN A 820 -20.36 -1.25 -22.01
CA GLN A 820 -18.95 -1.47 -22.36
C GLN A 820 -18.06 -0.29 -21.95
N LEU A 821 -18.54 0.95 -22.09
CA LEU A 821 -17.82 2.15 -21.64
C LEU A 821 -17.65 2.20 -20.12
N PHE A 822 -18.61 1.71 -19.33
CA PHE A 822 -18.48 1.54 -17.88
C PHE A 822 -17.30 0.63 -17.52
N PHE A 823 -17.26 -0.59 -18.08
CA PHE A 823 -16.18 -1.54 -17.80
C PHE A 823 -14.83 -1.07 -18.33
N LEU A 824 -14.81 -0.38 -19.48
CA LEU A 824 -13.61 0.28 -19.97
C LEU A 824 -13.13 1.37 -19.02
N SER A 825 -14.01 2.20 -18.46
CA SER A 825 -13.66 3.24 -17.48
C SER A 825 -13.07 2.63 -16.20
N PHE A 826 -13.68 1.55 -15.71
CA PHE A 826 -13.17 0.76 -14.59
C PHE A 826 -11.74 0.26 -14.85
N ALA A 827 -11.48 -0.31 -16.03
CA ALA A 827 -10.12 -0.71 -16.37
C ALA A 827 -9.17 0.49 -16.57
N GLN A 828 -9.67 1.61 -17.12
CA GLN A 828 -8.86 2.81 -17.36
C GLN A 828 -8.25 3.39 -16.08
N ILE A 829 -8.91 3.35 -14.93
CA ILE A 829 -8.32 3.90 -13.69
C ILE A 829 -7.11 3.08 -13.21
N TRP A 830 -7.14 1.76 -13.39
CA TRP A 830 -6.07 0.85 -12.97
C TRP A 830 -4.96 0.63 -14.01
N CYS A 831 -5.11 1.10 -15.25
CA CYS A 831 -4.05 0.96 -16.26
C CYS A 831 -2.71 1.55 -15.76
N GLN A 832 -1.67 0.73 -15.79
CA GLN A 832 -0.28 1.12 -15.52
C GLN A 832 0.68 0.33 -16.43
N SER A 833 1.87 0.89 -16.68
CA SER A 833 3.02 0.07 -17.12
C SER A 833 3.29 -1.05 -16.10
N PRO A 834 3.78 -2.23 -16.51
CA PRO A 834 4.19 -3.27 -15.57
C PRO A 834 5.23 -2.72 -14.57
N PRO A 835 5.04 -2.93 -13.25
CA PRO A 835 6.02 -2.51 -12.24
C PRO A 835 7.34 -3.28 -12.36
N ASP A 836 8.41 -2.77 -11.75
CA ASP A 836 9.66 -3.51 -11.64
C ASP A 836 9.45 -4.79 -10.81
N PRO A 837 10.00 -5.96 -11.18
CA PRO A 837 9.80 -7.20 -10.43
C PRO A 837 10.19 -7.12 -8.95
N GLN A 838 11.16 -6.29 -8.57
CA GLN A 838 11.50 -6.04 -7.16
C GLN A 838 10.43 -5.21 -6.45
N GLU A 839 9.87 -4.19 -7.11
CA GLU A 839 8.76 -3.40 -6.57
C GLU A 839 7.51 -4.29 -6.42
N GLN A 840 7.22 -5.11 -7.43
CA GLN A 840 6.11 -6.04 -7.42
C GLN A 840 6.26 -7.11 -6.32
N PHE A 841 7.47 -7.64 -6.12
CA PHE A 841 7.80 -8.55 -5.01
C PHE A 841 7.44 -7.93 -3.66
N PHE A 842 7.90 -6.70 -3.40
CA PHE A 842 7.63 -6.04 -2.11
C PHE A 842 6.15 -5.66 -1.94
N ASN A 843 5.46 -5.25 -3.00
CA ASN A 843 4.01 -4.98 -2.93
C ASN A 843 3.22 -6.22 -2.47
N LEU A 844 3.53 -7.43 -2.95
CA LEU A 844 2.84 -8.67 -2.56
C LEU A 844 3.02 -9.07 -1.09
N LEU A 845 3.90 -8.41 -0.34
CA LEU A 845 4.23 -8.75 1.05
C LEU A 845 3.62 -7.78 2.07
N VAL A 846 3.33 -6.55 1.67
CA VAL A 846 2.91 -5.45 2.57
C VAL A 846 1.76 -4.58 2.07
N ASN A 847 1.35 -4.69 0.80
CA ASN A 847 0.18 -3.98 0.30
C ASN A 847 -1.08 -4.87 0.48
N PRO A 848 -2.14 -4.43 1.20
CA PRO A 848 -3.40 -5.17 1.26
C PRO A 848 -4.15 -5.17 -0.09
N HIS A 849 -3.81 -4.27 -1.01
CA HIS A 849 -4.43 -4.24 -2.33
C HIS A 849 -3.81 -5.27 -3.27
N SER A 850 -4.65 -6.08 -3.93
CA SER A 850 -4.23 -6.86 -5.10
C SER A 850 -3.58 -5.96 -6.18
N PRO A 851 -2.59 -6.44 -6.96
CA PRO A 851 -2.01 -5.65 -8.04
C PRO A 851 -3.06 -5.31 -9.11
N ALA A 852 -2.96 -4.12 -9.73
CA ALA A 852 -3.95 -3.53 -10.65
C ALA A 852 -4.60 -4.49 -11.67
N LYS A 853 -3.81 -5.37 -12.30
CA LYS A 853 -4.29 -6.41 -13.25
C LYS A 853 -5.30 -7.36 -12.60
N TYR A 854 -5.09 -7.74 -11.35
CA TYR A 854 -5.88 -8.72 -10.61
C TYR A 854 -7.07 -8.09 -9.88
N ARG A 855 -7.00 -6.80 -9.52
CA ARG A 855 -8.19 -5.98 -9.21
C ARG A 855 -9.19 -6.01 -10.39
N ILE A 856 -8.70 -5.80 -11.62
CA ILE A 856 -9.52 -5.92 -12.84
C ILE A 856 -10.01 -7.36 -13.09
N LEU A 857 -9.12 -8.37 -13.04
CA LEU A 857 -9.49 -9.75 -13.36
C LEU A 857 -10.52 -10.34 -12.38
N GLY A 858 -10.23 -10.30 -11.06
CA GLY A 858 -11.12 -10.86 -10.05
C GLY A 858 -12.49 -10.18 -10.02
N SER A 859 -12.53 -8.85 -10.13
CA SER A 859 -13.81 -8.11 -10.18
C SER A 859 -14.70 -8.47 -11.37
N LEU A 860 -14.10 -8.80 -12.52
CA LEU A 860 -14.85 -9.01 -13.76
C LEU A 860 -15.18 -10.48 -14.01
N GLN A 861 -14.31 -11.43 -13.63
CA GLN A 861 -14.61 -12.86 -13.72
C GLN A 861 -15.80 -13.25 -12.83
N ASN A 862 -15.98 -12.53 -11.71
CA ASN A 862 -17.10 -12.68 -10.78
C ASN A 862 -18.40 -12.02 -11.22
N PHE A 863 -18.40 -11.18 -12.27
CA PHE A 863 -19.53 -10.28 -12.55
C PHE A 863 -20.23 -10.58 -13.89
N PRO A 864 -21.37 -11.30 -13.90
CA PRO A 864 -22.06 -11.70 -15.13
C PRO A 864 -22.44 -10.56 -16.09
N ALA A 865 -22.60 -9.32 -15.59
CA ALA A 865 -22.87 -8.16 -16.44
C ALA A 865 -21.70 -7.82 -17.39
N PHE A 866 -20.44 -8.08 -17.00
CA PHE A 866 -19.28 -7.93 -17.88
C PHE A 866 -19.37 -8.89 -19.07
N ARG A 867 -19.62 -10.17 -18.76
CA ARG A 867 -19.84 -11.23 -19.77
C ARG A 867 -20.95 -10.85 -20.74
N GLN A 868 -22.07 -10.30 -20.24
CA GLN A 868 -23.17 -9.84 -21.08
C GLN A 868 -22.74 -8.68 -22.00
N ALA A 869 -22.10 -7.64 -21.45
CA ALA A 869 -21.69 -6.46 -22.20
C ALA A 869 -20.67 -6.77 -23.33
N PHE A 870 -19.75 -7.72 -23.12
CA PHE A 870 -18.76 -8.13 -24.13
C PHE A 870 -19.12 -9.43 -24.88
N HIS A 871 -20.31 -9.98 -24.63
CA HIS A 871 -20.83 -11.20 -25.26
C HIS A 871 -19.91 -12.43 -25.09
N CYS A 872 -19.26 -12.53 -23.93
CA CYS A 872 -18.26 -13.57 -23.68
C CYS A 872 -18.88 -14.97 -23.52
N ALA A 873 -18.21 -15.96 -24.09
CA ALA A 873 -18.51 -17.36 -23.85
C ALA A 873 -18.35 -17.70 -22.36
N ALA A 874 -18.99 -18.77 -21.88
CA ALA A 874 -18.56 -19.39 -20.63
C ALA A 874 -17.20 -20.06 -20.84
N ASP A 875 -16.43 -20.26 -19.77
CA ASP A 875 -15.12 -20.92 -19.78
C ASP A 875 -13.96 -20.08 -20.38
N THR A 876 -14.09 -18.75 -20.44
CA THR A 876 -12.95 -17.85 -20.71
C THR A 876 -12.41 -17.26 -19.40
N ASN A 877 -11.19 -16.72 -19.40
CA ASN A 877 -10.54 -16.17 -18.19
C ASN A 877 -11.39 -15.12 -17.45
N TYR A 878 -12.11 -14.26 -18.20
CA TYR A 878 -12.98 -13.22 -17.64
C TYR A 878 -14.47 -13.63 -17.62
N SER A 879 -14.75 -14.92 -17.78
CA SER A 879 -16.10 -15.50 -17.77
C SER A 879 -16.06 -17.01 -17.42
N PRO A 880 -15.43 -17.40 -16.29
CA PRO A 880 -15.35 -18.80 -15.88
C PRO A 880 -16.71 -19.34 -15.42
N LYS A 881 -16.87 -20.67 -15.46
CA LYS A 881 -18.10 -21.33 -14.98
C LYS A 881 -18.26 -21.27 -13.46
N THR A 882 -17.15 -21.24 -12.74
CA THR A 882 -17.06 -21.13 -11.28
C THR A 882 -16.38 -19.82 -10.94
N HIS A 883 -16.98 -19.05 -10.05
CA HIS A 883 -16.58 -17.69 -9.66
C HIS A 883 -17.26 -17.35 -8.32
N CYS A 884 -16.78 -16.33 -7.61
CA CYS A 884 -17.30 -15.96 -6.30
C CYS A 884 -18.51 -15.00 -6.35
N ASN A 885 -19.60 -15.39 -5.68
CA ASN A 885 -20.85 -14.61 -5.55
C ASN A 885 -20.74 -13.51 -4.49
N VAL A 886 -19.81 -12.58 -4.67
CA VAL A 886 -19.55 -11.46 -3.73
C VAL A 886 -20.72 -10.47 -3.76
N TRP A 887 -21.41 -10.33 -2.62
CA TRP A 887 -22.66 -9.54 -2.47
C TRP A 887 -23.75 -9.90 -3.50
N GLU A 888 -23.82 -11.18 -3.85
CA GLU A 888 -24.86 -11.76 -4.71
C GLU A 888 -25.30 -13.13 -4.16
N SER A 889 -26.27 -13.77 -4.81
CA SER A 889 -26.80 -15.10 -4.49
C SER A 889 -26.81 -15.98 -5.74
N GLU A 890 -26.49 -17.27 -5.62
CA GLU A 890 -26.45 -18.21 -6.75
C GLU A 890 -27.78 -18.28 -7.55
N SER A 891 -28.90 -17.97 -6.89
CA SER A 891 -30.25 -17.98 -7.45
C SER A 891 -30.60 -16.76 -8.33
N ALA A 892 -29.65 -15.83 -8.57
CA ALA A 892 -29.88 -14.56 -9.27
C ALA A 892 -30.10 -14.55 -10.82
N PRO A 893 -30.07 -15.64 -11.63
CA PRO A 893 -30.30 -15.56 -13.09
C PRO A 893 -31.67 -15.02 -13.58
N ALA A 894 -32.59 -14.62 -12.68
CA ALA A 894 -33.97 -14.29 -13.00
C ALA A 894 -34.51 -12.98 -12.37
N ALA A 895 -33.70 -12.22 -11.61
CA ALA A 895 -34.16 -11.03 -10.87
C ALA A 895 -33.73 -9.67 -11.46
N ILE A 896 -32.87 -9.69 -12.49
CA ILE A 896 -32.73 -8.59 -13.46
C ILE A 896 -33.48 -9.04 -14.73
N GLY A 897 -34.09 -8.11 -15.47
CA GLY A 897 -34.94 -8.40 -16.64
C GLY A 897 -34.19 -8.93 -17.88
N VAL A 898 -33.52 -10.08 -17.75
CA VAL A 898 -32.70 -10.71 -18.80
C VAL A 898 -33.53 -11.72 -19.58
N VAL A 899 -34.00 -11.34 -20.76
CA VAL A 899 -34.62 -12.27 -21.71
C VAL A 899 -33.52 -13.15 -22.35
N PRO A 900 -33.63 -14.49 -22.33
CA PRO A 900 -32.61 -15.37 -22.89
C PRO A 900 -32.51 -15.23 -24.43
N PRO A 901 -31.31 -15.27 -25.01
CA PRO A 901 -31.12 -15.03 -26.45
C PRO A 901 -31.65 -16.19 -27.30
N THR A 902 -32.59 -15.88 -28.21
CA THR A 902 -33.04 -16.83 -29.25
C THR A 902 -31.94 -17.08 -30.30
N PRO A 903 -31.71 -18.32 -30.75
CA PRO A 903 -30.62 -18.65 -31.66
C PRO A 903 -30.89 -18.17 -33.08
N ASN A 904 -30.23 -17.07 -33.49
CA ASN A 904 -30.25 -16.60 -34.88
C ASN A 904 -29.15 -17.29 -35.71
N THR A 905 -29.54 -17.94 -36.81
CA THR A 905 -28.61 -18.54 -37.78
C THR A 905 -27.71 -17.50 -38.45
N PRO A 906 -26.42 -17.80 -38.72
CA PRO A 906 -25.52 -16.85 -39.39
C PRO A 906 -26.02 -16.44 -40.78
N LYS A 907 -25.98 -15.14 -41.07
CA LYS A 907 -26.02 -14.64 -42.46
C LYS A 907 -24.64 -14.79 -43.09
N PRO A 908 -24.53 -15.17 -44.39
CA PRO A 908 -23.24 -15.27 -45.06
C PRO A 908 -22.56 -13.90 -45.17
N LEU A 909 -21.23 -13.90 -45.11
CA LEU A 909 -20.40 -12.70 -45.22
C LEU A 909 -20.56 -12.05 -46.59
N ASN A 910 -20.91 -10.76 -46.60
CA ASN A 910 -21.17 -9.99 -47.82
C ASN A 910 -19.86 -9.42 -48.40
N ILE A 911 -19.10 -10.27 -49.10
CA ILE A 911 -17.79 -9.92 -49.66
C ILE A 911 -17.95 -8.88 -50.80
N PRO A 912 -17.31 -7.69 -50.73
CA PRO A 912 -17.39 -6.68 -51.78
C PRO A 912 -16.72 -7.14 -53.09
N THR A 913 -17.42 -7.04 -54.21
CA THR A 913 -16.94 -7.47 -55.54
C THR A 913 -16.17 -6.37 -56.29
N GLN A 914 -15.38 -5.56 -55.58
CA GLN A 914 -14.58 -4.47 -56.17
C GLN A 914 -13.08 -4.81 -56.14
N PRO A 915 -12.30 -4.60 -57.22
CA PRO A 915 -10.88 -4.94 -57.25
C PRO A 915 -10.05 -4.00 -56.35
N ILE A 916 -9.46 -4.54 -55.27
CA ILE A 916 -8.56 -3.79 -54.37
C ILE A 916 -7.11 -3.87 -54.88
N GLU A 917 -6.87 -3.46 -56.13
CA GLU A 917 -5.57 -3.63 -56.81
C GLU A 917 -4.55 -2.50 -56.54
N SER A 918 -4.92 -1.44 -55.81
CA SER A 918 -4.13 -0.20 -55.71
C SER A 918 -3.71 0.21 -54.29
N ASN A 919 -3.62 -0.72 -53.34
CA ASN A 919 -3.16 -0.41 -51.98
C ASN A 919 -2.11 -1.42 -51.52
N ASP A 920 -0.85 -0.98 -51.51
CA ASP A 920 0.31 -1.79 -51.12
C ASP A 920 0.21 -2.38 -49.71
N LYS A 921 -0.58 -1.80 -48.80
CA LYS A 921 -0.80 -2.36 -47.45
C LYS A 921 -1.65 -3.63 -47.49
N PHE A 922 -2.74 -3.63 -48.27
CA PHE A 922 -3.55 -4.83 -48.48
C PHE A 922 -2.80 -5.86 -49.33
N LYS A 923 -2.00 -5.39 -50.29
CA LYS A 923 -1.11 -6.27 -51.06
C LYS A 923 -0.08 -6.96 -50.17
N ARG A 924 0.59 -6.23 -49.26
CA ARG A 924 1.54 -6.78 -48.28
C ARG A 924 0.90 -7.80 -47.32
N ALA A 925 -0.36 -7.57 -46.94
CA ALA A 925 -1.12 -8.52 -46.13
C ALA A 925 -1.50 -9.78 -46.91
N ALA A 926 -1.95 -9.64 -48.17
CA ALA A 926 -2.23 -10.76 -49.05
C ALA A 926 -0.96 -11.58 -49.36
N GLU A 927 0.16 -10.93 -49.66
CA GLU A 927 1.49 -11.54 -49.84
C GLU A 927 1.91 -12.35 -48.60
N LEU A 928 1.62 -11.87 -47.39
CA LEU A 928 1.90 -12.57 -46.13
C LEU A 928 1.06 -13.85 -45.98
N PHE A 929 -0.23 -13.80 -46.32
CA PHE A 929 -1.10 -14.98 -46.33
C PHE A 929 -0.73 -15.96 -47.46
N GLU A 930 -0.34 -15.47 -48.63
CA GLU A 930 0.06 -16.30 -49.77
C GLU A 930 1.38 -17.07 -49.51
N HIS A 931 2.29 -16.49 -48.71
CA HIS A 931 3.52 -17.14 -48.24
C HIS A 931 3.33 -18.14 -47.10
N SER A 932 2.18 -18.13 -46.39
CA SER A 932 1.98 -18.93 -45.17
C SER A 932 0.88 -19.98 -45.31
N VAL A 933 -0.28 -19.60 -45.85
CA VAL A 933 -1.48 -20.44 -45.94
C VAL A 933 -1.32 -21.49 -47.04
N ASP A 934 -1.33 -22.77 -46.67
CA ASP A 934 -1.37 -23.88 -47.61
C ASP A 934 -2.78 -24.46 -47.77
N THR A 935 -3.53 -23.91 -48.71
CA THR A 935 -4.88 -24.35 -49.10
C THR A 935 -4.97 -25.77 -49.70
N ARG A 936 -3.89 -26.55 -49.64
CA ARG A 936 -3.84 -27.99 -49.98
C ARG A 936 -4.24 -28.89 -48.81
N HIS A 937 -4.22 -28.38 -47.58
CA HIS A 937 -4.68 -29.07 -46.37
C HIS A 937 -6.10 -28.65 -45.99
N ASP A 938 -6.85 -29.51 -45.30
CA ASP A 938 -8.17 -29.13 -44.77
C ASP A 938 -7.99 -28.40 -43.41
N PRO A 939 -8.52 -27.17 -43.22
CA PRO A 939 -8.44 -26.46 -41.95
C PRO A 939 -9.14 -27.17 -40.78
N CYS A 940 -10.07 -28.09 -41.05
CA CYS A 940 -10.75 -28.91 -40.04
C CYS A 940 -9.97 -30.18 -39.68
N GLU A 941 -9.00 -30.62 -40.50
CA GLU A 941 -8.09 -31.74 -40.19
C GLU A 941 -6.79 -31.25 -39.53
N SER A 942 -6.18 -30.19 -40.07
CA SER A 942 -5.01 -29.53 -39.47
C SER A 942 -4.99 -28.05 -39.83
N PHE A 943 -5.57 -27.22 -38.95
CA PHE A 943 -5.55 -25.77 -39.12
C PHE A 943 -4.12 -25.20 -39.20
N TYR A 944 -3.15 -25.82 -38.53
CA TYR A 944 -1.74 -25.41 -38.58
C TYR A 944 -1.10 -25.62 -39.95
N GLU A 945 -1.29 -26.80 -40.56
CA GLU A 945 -0.78 -27.07 -41.93
C GLU A 945 -1.52 -26.21 -42.96
N TYR A 946 -2.81 -25.94 -42.74
CA TYR A 946 -3.57 -24.98 -43.56
C TYR A 946 -3.06 -23.54 -43.40
N SER A 947 -2.77 -23.07 -42.18
CA SER A 947 -2.39 -21.66 -41.93
C SER A 947 -0.91 -21.36 -42.14
N CYS A 948 -0.04 -22.37 -42.06
CA CYS A 948 1.42 -22.20 -42.00
C CYS A 948 2.22 -23.16 -42.89
N GLY A 949 1.61 -24.14 -43.57
CA GLY A 949 2.30 -25.17 -44.35
C GLY A 949 3.12 -24.71 -45.56
N ARG A 950 3.19 -23.39 -45.84
CA ARG A 950 4.11 -22.80 -46.83
C ARG A 950 5.37 -22.15 -46.24
N PHE A 951 5.44 -21.91 -44.93
CA PHE A 951 6.66 -21.40 -44.29
C PHE A 951 7.80 -22.39 -44.46
N SER A 952 9.00 -21.92 -44.82
CA SER A 952 10.19 -22.77 -44.85
C SER A 952 10.81 -22.93 -43.45
N ASN A 953 11.42 -24.09 -43.19
CA ASN A 953 12.03 -24.46 -41.91
C ASN A 953 13.18 -23.53 -41.42
N ASN A 954 13.55 -22.50 -42.19
CA ASN A 954 14.62 -21.56 -41.87
C ASN A 954 14.11 -20.12 -41.59
N GLU A 955 12.79 -19.87 -41.66
CA GLU A 955 12.22 -18.55 -41.38
C GLU A 955 12.00 -18.34 -39.88
N GLN A 956 12.32 -17.13 -39.39
CA GLN A 956 12.11 -16.79 -37.99
C GLN A 956 10.63 -16.63 -37.66
N THR A 957 10.22 -17.13 -36.50
CA THR A 957 8.87 -16.89 -35.98
C THR A 957 8.64 -15.40 -35.75
N ASN A 958 7.36 -14.98 -35.73
CA ASN A 958 7.00 -13.58 -35.50
C ASN A 958 7.57 -13.00 -34.18
N PHE A 959 7.80 -13.84 -33.16
CA PHE A 959 8.51 -13.45 -31.94
C PHE A 959 9.97 -13.10 -32.21
N GLY A 960 10.71 -13.94 -32.94
CA GLY A 960 12.10 -13.64 -33.34
C GLY A 960 12.20 -12.40 -34.22
N ALA A 961 11.27 -12.21 -35.16
CA ALA A 961 11.22 -11.03 -36.02
C ALA A 961 10.83 -9.74 -35.26
N ALA A 962 9.96 -9.82 -34.26
CA ALA A 962 9.61 -8.69 -33.39
C ALA A 962 10.75 -8.34 -32.43
N GLN A 963 11.39 -9.36 -31.84
CA GLN A 963 12.56 -9.20 -30.97
C GLN A 963 13.76 -8.63 -31.74
N GLY A 964 13.96 -9.06 -33.00
CA GLY A 964 14.92 -8.47 -33.93
C GLY A 964 14.69 -6.96 -34.12
N LYS A 965 13.45 -6.55 -34.48
CA LYS A 965 13.10 -5.13 -34.61
C LYS A 965 13.26 -4.34 -33.31
N ALA A 966 13.00 -4.94 -32.16
CA ALA A 966 13.25 -4.31 -30.85
C ALA A 966 14.75 -4.13 -30.60
N PHE A 967 15.59 -5.10 -30.98
CA PHE A 967 17.04 -4.97 -30.95
C PHE A 967 17.57 -3.95 -31.98
N ASP A 968 16.98 -3.84 -33.18
CA ASP A 968 17.35 -2.84 -34.19
C ASP A 968 17.05 -1.41 -33.67
N ALA A 969 15.84 -1.17 -33.15
CA ALA A 969 15.48 0.12 -32.56
C ALA A 969 16.37 0.49 -31.34
N LEU A 970 16.77 -0.50 -30.55
CA LEU A 970 17.75 -0.33 -29.47
C LEU A 970 19.17 -0.07 -30.00
N LEU A 971 19.57 -0.72 -31.10
CA LEU A 971 20.86 -0.55 -31.75
C LEU A 971 21.02 0.87 -32.32
N ASP A 972 19.96 1.42 -32.91
CA ASP A 972 19.90 2.78 -33.43
C ASP A 972 20.03 3.79 -32.28
N GLY A 973 19.15 3.73 -31.28
CA GLY A 973 19.16 4.65 -30.14
C GLY A 973 20.44 4.59 -29.28
N LEU A 974 21.13 3.45 -29.24
CA LEU A 974 22.45 3.33 -28.60
C LEU A 974 23.63 3.70 -29.52
N SER A 975 23.42 3.77 -30.84
CA SER A 975 24.44 4.19 -31.81
C SER A 975 24.51 5.71 -32.00
N GLU A 976 23.49 6.46 -31.57
CA GLU A 976 23.54 7.91 -31.50
C GLU A 976 24.71 8.42 -30.64
N PRO A 977 25.19 9.67 -30.88
CA PRO A 977 26.09 10.34 -29.97
C PRO A 977 25.52 10.43 -28.54
N ILE A 978 26.42 10.61 -27.57
CA ILE A 978 26.02 11.01 -26.22
C ILE A 978 25.80 12.52 -26.22
N ASP A 979 24.56 12.97 -26.04
CA ASP A 979 24.22 14.38 -25.89
C ASP A 979 24.08 14.72 -24.40
N ALA A 980 25.04 15.48 -23.87
CA ALA A 980 25.07 15.87 -22.46
C ALA A 980 23.94 16.85 -22.05
N ALA A 981 23.15 17.37 -23.00
CA ALA A 981 21.98 18.19 -22.74
C ALA A 981 20.66 17.38 -22.70
N VAL A 982 20.66 16.11 -23.17
CA VAL A 982 19.43 15.30 -23.34
C VAL A 982 19.55 13.91 -22.71
N ASP A 983 20.71 13.25 -22.80
CA ASP A 983 20.91 11.92 -22.23
C ASP A 983 21.02 11.96 -20.69
N ILE A 984 20.03 11.41 -19.99
CA ILE A 984 20.10 11.19 -18.54
C ILE A 984 21.21 10.19 -18.19
N ARG A 985 21.80 10.30 -16.98
CA ARG A 985 22.98 9.50 -16.58
C ARG A 985 22.86 7.98 -16.80
N PRO A 986 21.72 7.30 -16.59
CA PRO A 986 21.57 5.88 -16.95
C PRO A 986 21.74 5.64 -18.45
N VAL A 987 21.12 6.46 -19.31
CA VAL A 987 21.27 6.39 -20.78
C VAL A 987 22.71 6.70 -21.17
N VAL A 988 23.38 7.69 -20.55
CA VAL A 988 24.81 7.95 -20.74
C VAL A 988 25.65 6.70 -20.40
N LEU A 989 25.36 6.01 -19.30
CA LEU A 989 26.09 4.80 -18.89
C LEU A 989 25.82 3.62 -19.82
N VAL A 990 24.60 3.44 -20.33
CA VAL A 990 24.27 2.37 -21.29
C VAL A 990 24.84 2.69 -22.68
N LYS A 991 24.74 3.93 -23.18
CA LYS A 991 25.45 4.39 -24.39
C LYS A 991 26.97 4.22 -24.24
N GLN A 992 27.57 4.56 -23.08
CA GLN A 992 28.99 4.31 -22.81
C GLN A 992 29.32 2.82 -22.83
N LEU A 993 28.55 1.97 -22.14
CA LEU A 993 28.76 0.52 -22.13
C LEU A 993 28.62 -0.08 -23.53
N PHE A 994 27.62 0.34 -24.31
CA PHE A 994 27.40 -0.06 -25.68
C PHE A 994 28.54 0.39 -26.59
N GLN A 995 29.01 1.64 -26.49
CA GLN A 995 30.15 2.13 -27.26
C GLN A 995 31.45 1.41 -26.85
N GLN A 996 31.67 1.07 -25.57
CA GLN A 996 32.79 0.21 -25.17
C GLN A 996 32.65 -1.21 -25.72
N CYS A 997 31.44 -1.77 -25.73
CA CYS A 997 31.13 -3.08 -26.31
C CYS A 997 31.40 -3.09 -27.82
N LYS A 998 30.85 -2.12 -28.57
CA LYS A 998 31.05 -1.88 -30.01
C LYS A 998 32.53 -1.63 -30.37
N ASN A 999 33.29 -0.95 -29.50
CA ASN A 999 34.74 -0.77 -29.66
C ASN A 999 35.57 -2.00 -29.26
N THR A 1000 35.00 -2.94 -28.51
CA THR A 1000 35.69 -4.13 -27.99
C THR A 1000 35.36 -5.38 -28.79
N ILE A 1001 34.13 -5.59 -29.29
CA ILE A 1001 33.73 -6.78 -30.07
C ILE A 1001 34.60 -7.03 -31.30
N PRO A 1002 34.91 -6.03 -32.16
CA PRO A 1002 35.86 -6.22 -33.27
C PRO A 1002 37.28 -6.60 -32.80
N LYS A 1003 37.63 -6.19 -31.57
CA LYS A 1003 38.90 -6.53 -30.90
C LYS A 1003 38.77 -7.76 -29.99
N TRP A 1004 37.59 -8.36 -29.84
CA TRP A 1004 37.34 -9.46 -28.89
C TRP A 1004 38.03 -10.73 -29.37
N ARG A 1005 38.11 -10.93 -30.70
CA ARG A 1005 39.02 -11.91 -31.31
C ARG A 1005 40.48 -11.66 -30.90
N ILE A 1006 40.96 -10.42 -30.81
CA ILE A 1006 42.32 -10.09 -30.38
C ILE A 1006 42.54 -10.40 -28.88
N TRP A 1007 41.56 -10.06 -28.01
CA TRP A 1007 41.61 -10.41 -26.58
C TRP A 1007 41.52 -11.92 -26.31
N THR A 1008 40.79 -12.66 -27.14
CA THR A 1008 40.67 -14.14 -27.06
C THR A 1008 41.81 -14.89 -27.77
N HIS A 1009 42.49 -14.29 -28.75
CA HIS A 1009 43.64 -14.89 -29.45
C HIS A 1009 44.84 -15.22 -28.55
N GLY A 1010 44.93 -14.63 -27.35
CA GLY A 1010 45.90 -15.01 -26.32
C GLY A 1010 45.31 -15.85 -25.18
N ALA A 1011 44.04 -16.24 -25.25
CA ALA A 1011 43.27 -16.91 -24.20
C ALA A 1011 43.39 -16.28 -22.80
N VAL A 1012 43.68 -14.97 -22.69
CA VAL A 1012 44.20 -14.37 -21.45
C VAL A 1012 43.19 -14.48 -20.29
N ARG A 1013 41.92 -14.13 -20.53
CA ARG A 1013 40.85 -14.24 -19.52
C ARG A 1013 40.59 -15.69 -19.12
N ALA A 1014 40.55 -16.62 -20.08
CA ALA A 1014 40.35 -18.04 -19.81
C ALA A 1014 41.54 -18.65 -19.04
N ARG A 1015 42.78 -18.30 -19.40
CA ARG A 1015 43.98 -18.68 -18.63
C ARG A 1015 43.94 -18.11 -17.21
N HIS A 1016 43.47 -16.88 -17.02
CA HIS A 1016 43.37 -16.28 -15.68
C HIS A 1016 42.29 -16.94 -14.81
N ALA A 1017 41.12 -17.25 -15.37
CA ALA A 1017 40.06 -17.99 -14.67
C ALA A 1017 40.51 -19.42 -14.31
N LEU A 1018 41.08 -20.15 -15.27
CA LEU A 1018 41.58 -21.51 -15.04
C LEU A 1018 42.79 -21.54 -14.08
N GLU A 1019 43.63 -20.51 -14.06
CA GLU A 1019 44.72 -20.38 -13.07
C GLU A 1019 44.18 -20.05 -11.67
N LYS A 1020 43.13 -19.21 -11.54
CA LYS A 1020 42.43 -19.01 -10.27
C LYS A 1020 41.82 -20.32 -9.75
N PHE A 1021 41.08 -21.03 -10.60
CA PHE A 1021 40.51 -22.34 -10.30
C PHE A 1021 41.62 -23.32 -9.83
N ARG A 1022 42.72 -23.40 -10.58
CA ARG A 1022 43.89 -24.24 -10.24
C ARG A 1022 44.49 -23.87 -8.87
N MET A 1023 44.61 -22.59 -8.57
CA MET A 1023 45.15 -22.07 -7.31
C MET A 1023 44.19 -22.24 -6.12
N ALA A 1024 42.87 -22.26 -6.35
CA ALA A 1024 41.86 -22.42 -5.29
C ALA A 1024 41.52 -23.89 -4.99
N THR A 1025 41.66 -24.79 -5.97
CA THR A 1025 41.23 -26.21 -5.87
C THR A 1025 42.39 -27.19 -5.83
N GLU A 1026 43.61 -26.74 -6.13
CA GLU A 1026 44.78 -27.57 -6.43
C GLU A 1026 44.55 -28.61 -7.55
N LEU A 1027 43.61 -28.35 -8.47
CA LEU A 1027 43.38 -29.17 -9.66
C LEU A 1027 43.99 -28.51 -10.90
N ASP A 1028 45.07 -29.09 -11.40
CA ASP A 1028 45.60 -28.78 -12.73
C ASP A 1028 44.60 -29.24 -13.81
N PHE A 1029 44.18 -28.33 -14.70
CA PHE A 1029 43.45 -28.72 -15.91
C PHE A 1029 44.39 -29.57 -16.81
N PRO A 1030 44.10 -30.86 -17.08
CA PRO A 1030 45.08 -31.77 -17.68
C PRO A 1030 45.59 -31.34 -19.06
N LEU A 1031 44.81 -30.54 -19.78
CA LEU A 1031 45.18 -30.04 -21.11
C LEU A 1031 46.35 -29.03 -21.09
N PHE A 1032 46.69 -28.45 -19.93
CA PHE A 1032 47.84 -27.54 -19.79
C PHE A 1032 49.19 -28.23 -19.54
N GLN A 1033 49.21 -29.48 -19.07
CA GLN A 1033 50.42 -30.04 -18.47
C GLN A 1033 51.55 -30.24 -19.49
N ARG A 1034 52.62 -29.45 -19.34
CA ARG A 1034 53.84 -29.52 -20.17
C ARG A 1034 54.75 -30.71 -19.85
N LYS A 1035 54.43 -31.50 -18.82
CA LYS A 1035 55.15 -32.71 -18.39
C LYS A 1035 54.16 -33.85 -18.17
N SER A 1036 54.63 -35.07 -18.41
CA SER A 1036 53.84 -36.30 -18.41
C SER A 1036 53.55 -36.84 -17.01
N ALA A 1037 52.90 -36.05 -16.15
CA ALA A 1037 52.17 -36.62 -15.03
C ALA A 1037 50.89 -37.27 -15.59
N ILE A 1038 50.55 -38.47 -15.13
CA ILE A 1038 49.20 -39.00 -15.32
C ILE A 1038 48.33 -38.27 -14.30
N PRO A 1039 47.24 -37.60 -14.69
CA PRO A 1039 46.34 -36.97 -13.72
C PRO A 1039 45.76 -38.06 -12.82
N THR A 1040 46.04 -37.95 -11.53
CA THR A 1040 45.47 -38.85 -10.51
C THR A 1040 44.06 -38.38 -10.17
N TRP A 1041 43.20 -39.31 -9.78
CA TRP A 1041 41.85 -38.96 -9.31
C TRP A 1041 41.95 -38.00 -8.10
N PRO A 1042 41.20 -36.89 -8.09
CA PRO A 1042 41.12 -36.04 -6.92
C PRO A 1042 40.53 -36.82 -5.75
N ASN A 1043 41.03 -36.55 -4.53
CA ASN A 1043 40.35 -37.02 -3.33
C ASN A 1043 39.03 -36.24 -3.14
N ALA A 1044 38.13 -36.75 -2.31
CA ALA A 1044 36.80 -36.17 -2.11
C ALA A 1044 36.83 -34.69 -1.69
N ALA A 1045 37.81 -34.27 -0.87
CA ALA A 1045 37.95 -32.87 -0.46
C ALA A 1045 38.33 -31.94 -1.62
N LYS A 1046 39.29 -32.36 -2.47
CA LYS A 1046 39.65 -31.57 -3.67
C LYS A 1046 38.52 -31.51 -4.69
N LEU A 1047 37.76 -32.60 -4.85
CA LEU A 1047 36.60 -32.62 -5.73
C LEU A 1047 35.47 -31.71 -5.19
N GLY A 1048 35.18 -31.76 -3.89
CA GLY A 1048 34.21 -30.88 -3.24
C GLY A 1048 34.57 -29.39 -3.37
N ASN A 1049 35.83 -29.03 -3.09
CA ASN A 1049 36.32 -27.67 -3.29
C ASN A 1049 36.20 -27.20 -4.75
N ALA A 1050 36.40 -28.09 -5.72
CA ALA A 1050 36.27 -27.79 -7.14
C ALA A 1050 34.82 -27.54 -7.56
N LEU A 1051 33.88 -28.38 -7.13
CA LEU A 1051 32.45 -28.19 -7.40
C LEU A 1051 31.93 -26.90 -6.73
N GLY A 1052 32.29 -26.67 -5.47
CA GLY A 1052 31.92 -25.46 -4.73
C GLY A 1052 32.51 -24.17 -5.31
N TYR A 1053 33.73 -24.21 -5.87
CA TYR A 1053 34.30 -23.06 -6.59
C TYR A 1053 33.55 -22.79 -7.91
N LEU A 1054 33.23 -23.83 -8.69
CA LEU A 1054 32.52 -23.65 -9.97
C LEU A 1054 31.13 -23.05 -9.75
N SER A 1055 30.34 -23.61 -8.83
CA SER A 1055 29.01 -23.08 -8.48
C SER A 1055 29.12 -21.69 -7.84
N GLY A 1056 29.85 -21.56 -6.72
CA GLY A 1056 29.85 -20.36 -5.89
C GLY A 1056 30.75 -19.18 -6.33
N VAL A 1057 31.65 -19.37 -7.30
CA VAL A 1057 32.58 -18.30 -7.76
C VAL A 1057 32.44 -18.00 -9.26
N GLU A 1058 32.24 -19.02 -10.10
CA GLU A 1058 32.10 -18.83 -11.55
C GLU A 1058 30.62 -18.92 -12.02
N GLY A 1059 29.69 -19.38 -11.16
CA GLY A 1059 28.26 -19.49 -11.48
C GLY A 1059 27.90 -20.68 -12.36
N VAL A 1060 28.62 -21.81 -12.22
CA VAL A 1060 28.49 -22.99 -13.08
C VAL A 1060 28.37 -24.28 -12.24
N ASP A 1061 27.15 -24.77 -12.07
CA ASP A 1061 26.90 -26.11 -11.53
C ASP A 1061 27.32 -27.22 -12.51
N THR A 1062 27.69 -28.39 -11.99
CA THR A 1062 28.17 -29.53 -12.81
C THR A 1062 27.70 -30.87 -12.25
N LEU A 1063 28.56 -31.68 -11.62
CA LEU A 1063 28.20 -33.04 -11.16
C LEU A 1063 27.20 -33.05 -9.99
N LEU A 1064 27.07 -31.93 -9.29
CA LEU A 1064 26.03 -31.62 -8.32
C LEU A 1064 25.53 -30.21 -8.67
N THR A 1065 24.23 -29.99 -8.52
CA THR A 1065 23.62 -28.66 -8.56
C THR A 1065 23.28 -28.28 -7.13
N THR A 1066 23.75 -27.12 -6.66
CA THR A 1066 23.57 -26.71 -5.26
C THR A 1066 22.86 -25.37 -5.14
N PHE A 1067 21.69 -25.37 -4.48
CA PHE A 1067 20.92 -24.17 -4.20
C PHE A 1067 20.43 -24.16 -2.75
N VAL A 1068 20.10 -22.97 -2.24
CA VAL A 1068 19.48 -22.81 -0.91
C VAL A 1068 18.01 -22.49 -1.12
N ASP A 1069 17.15 -23.27 -0.48
CA ASP A 1069 15.69 -23.15 -0.54
C ASP A 1069 15.10 -23.71 0.78
N VAL A 1070 13.81 -23.55 1.01
CA VAL A 1070 13.14 -23.99 2.25
C VAL A 1070 13.30 -25.51 2.48
N ASP A 1071 13.23 -25.97 3.73
CA ASP A 1071 13.15 -27.41 4.00
C ASP A 1071 11.83 -27.97 3.45
N TRP A 1072 11.90 -28.74 2.36
CA TRP A 1072 10.71 -29.28 1.68
C TRP A 1072 9.97 -30.36 2.48
N MET A 1073 10.62 -30.96 3.49
CA MET A 1073 10.04 -32.03 4.31
C MET A 1073 9.55 -31.50 5.67
N GLU A 1074 10.32 -30.60 6.28
CA GLU A 1074 10.02 -30.00 7.57
C GLU A 1074 10.19 -28.47 7.53
N PRO A 1075 9.36 -27.73 6.75
CA PRO A 1075 9.46 -26.27 6.62
C PRO A 1075 9.21 -25.50 7.94
N GLN A 1076 8.76 -26.21 8.98
CA GLN A 1076 8.62 -25.74 10.36
C GLN A 1076 9.33 -26.70 11.34
N ASN A 1077 10.54 -27.18 10.99
CA ASN A 1077 11.36 -28.01 11.87
C ASN A 1077 11.58 -27.33 13.25
N ALA A 1078 11.42 -28.09 14.33
CA ALA A 1078 11.51 -27.61 15.72
C ALA A 1078 12.89 -27.02 16.10
N ASP A 1079 13.94 -27.34 15.35
CA ASP A 1079 15.31 -26.83 15.51
C ASP A 1079 15.48 -25.41 14.92
N GLY A 1080 14.46 -24.85 14.24
CA GLY A 1080 14.45 -23.48 13.70
C GLY A 1080 15.21 -23.27 12.39
N GLN A 1081 15.68 -24.34 11.73
CA GLN A 1081 16.34 -24.25 10.41
C GLN A 1081 15.33 -24.34 9.27
N THR A 1082 14.80 -23.19 8.83
CA THR A 1082 13.79 -23.11 7.76
C THR A 1082 14.34 -23.29 6.35
N PHE A 1083 15.63 -23.00 6.12
CA PHE A 1083 16.30 -23.16 4.81
C PHE A 1083 17.35 -24.27 4.87
N ARG A 1084 17.43 -25.08 3.82
CA ARG A 1084 18.45 -26.12 3.63
C ARG A 1084 19.30 -25.82 2.40
N LEU A 1085 20.54 -26.31 2.42
CA LEU A 1085 21.33 -26.45 1.20
C LEU A 1085 20.87 -27.74 0.50
N HIS A 1086 20.12 -27.57 -0.59
CA HIS A 1086 19.66 -28.67 -1.42
C HIS A 1086 20.77 -29.12 -2.37
N PHE A 1087 20.92 -30.44 -2.49
CA PHE A 1087 21.80 -31.10 -3.44
C PHE A 1087 20.96 -31.81 -4.49
N ASP A 1088 20.90 -31.24 -5.68
CA ASP A 1088 20.13 -31.74 -6.80
C ASP A 1088 21.04 -32.41 -7.85
N GLN A 1089 20.43 -33.15 -8.78
CA GLN A 1089 21.12 -33.88 -9.83
C GLN A 1089 21.99 -32.96 -10.72
N ALA A 1090 22.93 -33.59 -11.44
CA ALA A 1090 23.93 -32.89 -12.23
C ALA A 1090 23.33 -31.91 -13.27
N SER A 1091 23.93 -30.73 -13.37
CA SER A 1091 23.76 -29.82 -14.51
C SER A 1091 24.79 -30.17 -15.60
N LEU A 1092 24.34 -30.20 -16.85
CA LEU A 1092 25.13 -30.60 -18.02
C LEU A 1092 25.19 -29.46 -19.05
N ALA A 1093 26.05 -29.57 -20.06
CA ALA A 1093 26.24 -28.52 -21.06
C ALA A 1093 24.96 -28.21 -21.88
N LEU A 1094 24.06 -29.19 -21.99
CA LEU A 1094 22.70 -29.03 -22.51
C LEU A 1094 21.68 -29.48 -21.43
N PRO A 1095 20.40 -29.06 -21.51
CA PRO A 1095 19.35 -29.67 -20.71
C PRO A 1095 19.17 -31.17 -21.01
N ARG A 1096 18.87 -32.01 -20.00
CA ARG A 1096 18.67 -33.47 -20.14
C ARG A 1096 17.82 -33.89 -21.36
N PRO A 1097 16.72 -33.21 -21.74
CA PRO A 1097 15.94 -33.54 -22.95
C PRO A 1097 16.75 -33.62 -24.25
N TYR A 1098 17.91 -32.95 -24.36
CA TYR A 1098 18.76 -33.01 -25.54
C TYR A 1098 19.62 -34.26 -25.64
N TYR A 1099 19.90 -34.98 -24.54
CA TYR A 1099 20.69 -36.23 -24.57
C TYR A 1099 19.82 -37.49 -24.75
N VAL A 1100 18.48 -37.35 -24.83
CA VAL A 1100 17.55 -38.48 -24.97
C VAL A 1100 16.93 -38.56 -26.36
N GLY A 1101 16.72 -39.79 -26.85
CA GLY A 1101 15.93 -40.09 -28.05
C GLY A 1101 16.35 -39.30 -29.30
N LYS A 1102 15.35 -38.82 -30.05
CA LYS A 1102 15.56 -38.14 -31.34
C LYS A 1102 16.27 -36.79 -31.22
N ALA A 1103 16.18 -36.11 -30.07
CA ALA A 1103 16.87 -34.84 -29.85
C ALA A 1103 18.40 -35.04 -29.86
N TRP A 1104 18.90 -36.10 -29.21
CA TRP A 1104 20.32 -36.44 -29.19
C TRP A 1104 20.87 -36.76 -30.58
N GLU A 1105 20.11 -37.54 -31.35
CA GLU A 1105 20.48 -37.88 -32.73
C GLU A 1105 20.60 -36.65 -33.65
N LEU A 1106 19.93 -35.54 -33.32
CA LEU A 1106 20.02 -34.26 -34.04
C LEU A 1106 21.20 -33.40 -33.55
N VAL A 1107 21.46 -33.31 -32.25
CA VAL A 1107 22.47 -32.36 -31.70
C VAL A 1107 23.88 -32.93 -31.55
N LYS A 1108 24.05 -34.25 -31.41
CA LYS A 1108 25.32 -34.87 -30.97
C LYS A 1108 26.54 -34.51 -31.83
N GLU A 1109 26.41 -34.48 -33.16
CA GLU A 1109 27.54 -34.15 -34.04
C GLU A 1109 27.83 -32.64 -34.08
N ALA A 1110 26.83 -31.78 -33.83
CA ALA A 1110 27.03 -30.34 -33.67
C ALA A 1110 27.78 -30.04 -32.36
N TYR A 1111 27.28 -30.54 -31.23
CA TYR A 1111 27.90 -30.40 -29.91
C TYR A 1111 29.33 -30.99 -29.87
N ARG A 1112 29.55 -32.16 -30.51
CA ARG A 1112 30.89 -32.73 -30.73
C ARG A 1112 31.81 -31.80 -31.52
N THR A 1113 31.28 -31.13 -32.55
CA THR A 1113 32.04 -30.18 -33.37
C THR A 1113 32.40 -28.94 -32.56
N GLU A 1114 31.45 -28.38 -31.79
CA GLU A 1114 31.67 -27.22 -30.92
C GLU A 1114 32.73 -27.49 -29.83
N ILE A 1115 32.70 -28.65 -29.15
CA ILE A 1115 33.77 -29.06 -28.22
C ILE A 1115 35.13 -29.15 -28.94
N GLY A 1116 35.13 -29.70 -30.16
CA GLY A 1116 36.32 -29.82 -30.99
C GLY A 1116 36.90 -28.48 -31.44
N GLU A 1117 36.05 -27.52 -31.82
CA GLU A 1117 36.44 -26.15 -32.15
C GLU A 1117 36.91 -25.38 -30.91
N LEU A 1118 36.22 -25.52 -29.78
CA LEU A 1118 36.61 -24.95 -28.48
C LEU A 1118 38.04 -25.38 -28.11
N PHE A 1119 38.35 -26.68 -28.12
CA PHE A 1119 39.72 -27.16 -27.86
C PHE A 1119 40.72 -26.73 -28.95
N THR A 1120 40.29 -26.65 -30.21
CA THR A 1120 41.13 -26.22 -31.33
C THR A 1120 41.56 -24.75 -31.18
N ASP A 1121 40.62 -23.85 -30.88
CA ASP A 1121 40.91 -22.43 -30.66
C ASP A 1121 41.62 -22.20 -29.32
N TYR A 1122 41.31 -22.99 -28.29
CA TYR A 1122 42.06 -22.98 -27.04
C TYR A 1122 43.55 -23.31 -27.25
N ALA A 1123 43.83 -24.36 -28.03
CA ALA A 1123 45.18 -24.79 -28.32
C ALA A 1123 45.95 -23.75 -29.16
N LYS A 1124 45.32 -23.18 -30.21
CA LYS A 1124 45.87 -22.06 -30.99
C LYS A 1124 46.26 -20.89 -30.07
N ALA A 1125 45.33 -20.44 -29.23
CA ALA A 1125 45.48 -19.26 -28.39
C ALA A 1125 46.44 -19.43 -27.19
N THR A 1126 46.89 -20.66 -26.92
CA THR A 1126 47.89 -20.98 -25.89
C THR A 1126 49.22 -21.50 -26.45
N GLY A 1127 49.35 -21.64 -27.78
CA GLY A 1127 50.52 -22.20 -28.43
C GLY A 1127 50.70 -23.72 -28.20
N LEU A 1128 49.67 -24.40 -27.71
CA LEU A 1128 49.65 -25.86 -27.61
C LEU A 1128 49.42 -26.46 -29.01
N LYS A 1129 50.20 -27.48 -29.37
CA LYS A 1129 49.93 -28.23 -30.60
C LYS A 1129 48.69 -29.10 -30.38
N MET A 1130 47.67 -28.93 -31.23
CA MET A 1130 46.54 -29.87 -31.28
C MET A 1130 47.06 -31.28 -31.53
N LYS A 1131 46.88 -32.15 -30.54
CA LYS A 1131 47.14 -33.58 -30.62
C LYS A 1131 45.82 -34.30 -30.89
N GLN A 1132 45.88 -35.43 -31.59
CA GLN A 1132 44.71 -36.21 -31.98
C GLN A 1132 43.88 -36.71 -30.78
N ASN A 1133 44.50 -36.86 -29.60
CA ASN A 1133 43.82 -37.24 -28.37
C ASN A 1133 42.87 -36.16 -27.81
N LEU A 1134 43.00 -34.88 -28.19
CA LEU A 1134 42.10 -33.82 -27.71
C LEU A 1134 40.67 -33.99 -28.26
N TRP A 1135 40.55 -34.46 -29.51
CA TRP A 1135 39.28 -34.89 -30.10
C TRP A 1135 38.73 -36.17 -29.45
N THR A 1136 39.59 -36.99 -28.84
CA THR A 1136 39.18 -38.16 -28.06
C THR A 1136 38.63 -37.73 -26.70
N VAL A 1137 39.33 -36.83 -25.98
CA VAL A 1137 38.86 -36.24 -24.72
C VAL A 1137 37.50 -35.55 -24.88
N GLY A 1138 37.28 -34.81 -25.97
CA GLY A 1138 35.97 -34.20 -26.25
C GLY A 1138 34.84 -35.22 -26.41
N LYS A 1139 35.13 -36.36 -27.06
CA LYS A 1139 34.20 -37.48 -27.17
C LYS A 1139 33.97 -38.18 -25.82
N GLU A 1140 35.01 -38.36 -25.02
CA GLU A 1140 34.93 -38.98 -23.68
C GLU A 1140 34.09 -38.12 -22.70
N ILE A 1141 34.23 -36.79 -22.75
CA ILE A 1141 33.38 -35.84 -22.00
C ILE A 1141 31.92 -35.93 -22.48
N MET A 1142 31.70 -35.92 -23.79
CA MET A 1142 30.36 -36.04 -24.37
C MET A 1142 29.67 -37.36 -24.01
N GLU A 1143 30.42 -38.47 -23.97
CA GLU A 1143 29.92 -39.79 -23.55
C GLU A 1143 29.69 -39.88 -22.04
N LEU A 1144 30.45 -39.13 -21.23
CA LEU A 1144 30.21 -38.97 -19.79
C LEU A 1144 28.91 -38.20 -19.53
N GLU A 1145 28.73 -37.02 -20.12
CA GLU A 1145 27.50 -36.23 -19.96
C GLU A 1145 26.26 -36.99 -20.46
N TRP A 1146 26.35 -37.63 -21.64
CA TRP A 1146 25.27 -38.50 -22.13
C TRP A 1146 24.94 -39.64 -21.16
N THR A 1147 25.96 -40.24 -20.54
CA THR A 1147 25.79 -41.31 -19.55
C THR A 1147 25.13 -40.79 -18.27
N ILE A 1148 25.50 -39.61 -17.79
CA ILE A 1148 24.86 -38.96 -16.64
C ILE A 1148 23.38 -38.69 -16.97
N ALA A 1149 23.10 -38.04 -18.09
CA ALA A 1149 21.74 -37.72 -18.53
C ALA A 1149 20.82 -38.95 -18.67
N ASN A 1150 21.32 -40.04 -19.25
CA ASN A 1150 20.50 -41.21 -19.59
C ASN A 1150 20.45 -42.30 -18.50
N LYS A 1151 21.41 -42.34 -17.57
CA LYS A 1151 21.52 -43.43 -16.57
C LYS A 1151 21.51 -42.97 -15.11
N LEU A 1152 21.81 -41.70 -14.83
CA LEU A 1152 21.96 -41.19 -13.46
C LEU A 1152 20.95 -40.08 -13.13
N MET A 1153 20.50 -39.31 -14.13
CA MET A 1153 19.48 -38.27 -13.97
C MET A 1153 18.05 -38.80 -14.19
N LYS A 1154 17.13 -38.44 -13.30
CA LYS A 1154 15.67 -38.61 -13.50
C LYS A 1154 15.19 -37.73 -14.66
N ALA A 1155 14.12 -38.16 -15.33
CA ALA A 1155 13.41 -37.29 -16.28
C ALA A 1155 12.68 -36.17 -15.53
N GLU A 1156 12.51 -35.02 -16.17
CA GLU A 1156 11.91 -33.84 -15.53
C GLU A 1156 10.47 -34.11 -15.05
N ASN A 1157 9.71 -34.91 -15.80
CA ASN A 1157 8.36 -35.34 -15.42
C ASN A 1157 8.35 -36.30 -14.20
N GLU A 1158 9.47 -36.97 -13.90
CA GLU A 1158 9.68 -37.86 -12.74
C GLU A 1158 10.32 -37.12 -11.52
N ARG A 1159 10.50 -35.80 -11.67
CA ARG A 1159 10.96 -34.85 -10.63
C ARG A 1159 9.86 -33.87 -10.21
N ARG A 1160 8.86 -33.69 -11.07
CA ARG A 1160 7.59 -32.98 -10.81
C ARG A 1160 6.50 -33.90 -10.23
N GLN A 1161 6.88 -35.15 -9.93
CA GLN A 1161 6.12 -36.21 -9.27
C GLN A 1161 6.94 -36.71 -8.08
#